data_AF-A0AAJ5X0U3-F1
#
_entry.id   AF-A0AAJ5X0U3-F1
#
_cell.length_a   1.000
_cell.length_b   1.000
_cell.length_c   1.000
_cell.angle_alpha   90.00
_cell.angle_beta   90.00
_cell.angle_gamma   90.00
#
_symmetry.space_group_name_H-M   'P 1'
#
loop_
_entity.id
_entity.type
_entity.pdbx_description
1 polymer ?
#
loop_
_entity_poly.entity_id
_entity_poly.type
_entity_poly.pdbx_seq_one_letter_code
_entity_poly.pdbx_strand_id
1 'polypeptide(L)'
;MQYVRFMKKCLALFLCCCLTFSSTLFAQKPSPAYEGNWVLIPDSSSFIPYFSGCELAVRQGKDSLQLSWKWLGGNPHIDQFAVALNGKPSSYPIDNRVWPYENFMGVNYIPGTQGVATYIPGRPAAFTVKNRYQIKIAQGQDWMEHRDEYALSPNGQLLTVKHYRNHRSRPMKYVFRKAGDKTAWVHAMKNNWLLKEGMGENAFFVSLQGVVNMDTARLYLDYPKDWEYKESGNLQSFYERRLGYNFLPLNTIAQALATFKDHIKGYIVWDKESRSSLCVAFTMAGLRNAVVVTPELVPLMETYHIPLSANLQGRFNGKSDYEVFSWAWHTYRDSCSKDYVLWMGGVDGDQMMPGIADFGVARKALVVDLSTAPKDTLEYRLSDSIMAYMNRFALVVGWHSYAKDLERHYVTLASRHGLRVEGLNTFPNLSFTSRTPPSKDFRYKNNHQLVKGKNYVPQNKVYITCVQTDGLGLGSWNSPHRGSIPYSWEVTINWHWMAPVLLQYYYENATPNDYFFGSLSGPGYMYPKAIPDSLFVPLMQIADSLCKQLDLNVFETMDYSEGSSGTGNNDLPKDLVEKYFKAMPDMLGILNGYAPSYTFGMVDKKPFISYDYYLDERIPEQDAADDLNELIAINGRKPYFLALHVREWNDIERVKRILDKIQGPKEVIALDVFLKLAAANPTWKEYYLPRKK
;
A
#
# COMPACT_ATOMS: atom_id res chain seq x y z
N MET A 1 30.21 -46.65 63.34
CA MET A 1 30.21 -48.08 62.97
C MET A 1 28.79 -48.48 62.61
N GLN A 2 28.39 -48.30 61.35
CA GLN A 2 27.24 -48.93 60.68
C GLN A 2 27.31 -48.56 59.19
N TYR A 3 28.40 -49.02 58.58
CA TYR A 3 28.52 -49.24 57.13
C TYR A 3 28.19 -50.73 56.90
N VAL A 4 27.83 -51.08 55.66
CA VAL A 4 27.51 -52.44 55.17
C VAL A 4 26.04 -52.86 55.30
N ARG A 5 25.15 -52.29 54.46
CA ARG A 5 23.99 -53.04 53.91
C ARG A 5 23.26 -52.46 52.69
N PHE A 6 23.83 -51.51 51.94
CA PHE A 6 23.13 -50.92 50.77
C PHE A 6 23.89 -50.99 49.43
N MET A 7 24.90 -51.86 49.31
CA MET A 7 25.50 -52.25 48.02
C MET A 7 25.24 -53.74 47.77
N LYS A 8 24.01 -54.11 47.40
CA LYS A 8 23.68 -55.41 46.76
C LYS A 8 22.24 -55.53 46.22
N LYS A 9 21.61 -54.41 45.81
CA LYS A 9 20.29 -54.41 45.14
C LYS A 9 20.24 -53.70 43.78
N CYS A 10 21.38 -53.25 43.23
CA CYS A 10 21.42 -52.56 41.93
C CYS A 10 21.97 -53.39 40.75
N LEU A 11 22.21 -54.70 40.91
CA LEU A 11 22.89 -55.50 39.89
C LEU A 11 22.13 -56.75 39.40
N ALA A 12 20.81 -56.80 39.59
CA ALA A 12 19.99 -57.96 39.19
C ALA A 12 18.68 -57.61 38.47
N LEU A 13 18.52 -56.37 37.98
CA LEU A 13 17.38 -55.96 37.15
C LEU A 13 17.80 -55.38 35.79
N PHE A 14 19.06 -55.57 35.37
CA PHE A 14 19.62 -55.02 34.14
C PHE A 14 19.87 -56.06 33.03
N LEU A 15 19.49 -57.33 33.24
CA LEU A 15 19.62 -58.41 32.25
C LEU A 15 18.38 -59.33 32.29
N CYS A 16 17.30 -58.93 31.63
CA CYS A 16 16.32 -59.80 30.97
C CYS A 16 15.08 -58.99 30.56
N CYS A 17 15.18 -58.30 29.43
CA CYS A 17 14.07 -58.11 28.48
C CYS A 17 14.64 -57.55 27.17
N CYS A 18 15.45 -58.36 26.48
CA CYS A 18 15.54 -58.28 25.03
C CYS A 18 14.23 -58.82 24.45
N LEU A 19 13.22 -57.96 24.31
CA LEU A 19 12.05 -58.19 23.46
C LEU A 19 11.62 -56.84 22.88
N THR A 20 12.06 -56.59 21.64
CA THR A 20 11.29 -55.88 20.61
C THR A 20 10.36 -54.76 21.08
N PHE A 21 10.92 -53.59 21.39
CA PHE A 21 10.33 -52.38 20.84
C PHE A 21 11.19 -51.97 19.65
N SER A 22 10.91 -52.64 18.53
CA SER A 22 10.89 -51.94 17.27
C SER A 22 10.16 -50.63 17.51
N SER A 23 10.88 -49.51 17.61
CA SER A 23 10.33 -48.28 17.09
C SER A 23 10.19 -48.54 15.60
N THR A 24 9.10 -49.21 15.22
CA THR A 24 8.39 -48.85 14.02
C THR A 24 8.29 -47.34 14.11
N LEU A 25 9.22 -46.65 13.44
CA LEU A 25 9.01 -45.30 12.98
C LEU A 25 7.67 -45.40 12.27
N PHE A 26 6.58 -45.13 13.00
CA PHE A 26 5.33 -44.79 12.36
C PHE A 26 5.74 -43.68 11.43
N ALA A 27 5.71 -43.97 10.13
CA ALA A 27 5.95 -43.00 9.08
C ALA A 27 5.04 -41.81 9.41
N GLN A 28 5.61 -40.77 10.02
CA GLN A 28 4.84 -39.61 10.41
C GLN A 28 4.53 -38.91 9.10
N LYS A 29 3.31 -39.16 8.60
CA LYS A 29 2.82 -38.56 7.38
C LYS A 29 2.91 -37.05 7.54
N PRO A 30 3.38 -36.32 6.52
CA PRO A 30 3.33 -34.87 6.57
C PRO A 30 1.86 -34.44 6.68
N SER A 31 1.63 -33.28 7.30
CA SER A 31 0.28 -32.70 7.43
C SER A 31 -0.42 -32.63 6.06
N PRO A 32 -1.72 -32.95 5.96
CA PRO A 32 -2.49 -32.72 4.73
C PRO A 32 -2.46 -31.27 4.23
N ALA A 33 -2.08 -30.31 5.10
CA ALA A 33 -1.92 -28.91 4.72
C ALA A 33 -0.87 -28.68 3.61
N TYR A 34 0.11 -29.58 3.46
CA TYR A 34 1.08 -29.54 2.36
C TYR A 34 0.44 -29.80 0.99
N GLU A 35 -0.68 -30.52 0.93
CA GLU A 35 -1.39 -30.83 -0.31
C GLU A 35 -1.77 -29.55 -1.07
N GLY A 36 -1.38 -29.50 -2.34
CA GLY A 36 -1.78 -28.43 -3.26
C GLY A 36 -0.66 -27.92 -4.15
N ASN A 37 -0.96 -26.82 -4.83
CA ASN A 37 0.01 -26.08 -5.63
C ASN A 37 0.56 -24.92 -4.82
N TRP A 38 1.83 -24.64 -5.00
CA TRP A 38 2.56 -23.62 -4.28
C TRP A 38 3.32 -22.76 -5.28
N VAL A 39 3.24 -21.44 -5.15
CA VAL A 39 3.89 -20.48 -6.05
C VAL A 39 5.02 -19.79 -5.30
N LEU A 40 6.20 -19.73 -5.89
CA LEU A 40 7.37 -19.11 -5.26
C LEU A 40 7.17 -17.60 -5.09
N ILE A 41 7.59 -17.07 -3.94
CA ILE A 41 7.63 -15.65 -3.63
C ILE A 41 9.08 -15.18 -3.83
N PRO A 42 9.39 -14.42 -4.90
CA PRO A 42 10.76 -14.02 -5.22
C PRO A 42 11.45 -13.25 -4.09
N ASP A 43 10.79 -12.23 -3.54
CA ASP A 43 11.38 -11.34 -2.51
C ASP A 43 11.66 -12.02 -1.16
N SER A 44 11.09 -13.20 -0.94
CA SER A 44 11.30 -13.99 0.27
C SER A 44 12.25 -15.18 0.05
N SER A 45 12.71 -15.37 -1.19
CA SER A 45 13.51 -16.49 -1.64
C SER A 45 14.94 -16.08 -1.97
N SER A 46 15.84 -17.06 -2.01
CA SER A 46 17.17 -16.91 -2.61
C SER A 46 17.05 -16.68 -4.10
N PHE A 47 18.02 -15.96 -4.67
CA PHE A 47 18.10 -15.64 -6.09
C PHE A 47 17.95 -16.89 -6.97
N ILE A 48 17.17 -16.75 -8.05
CA ILE A 48 16.95 -17.78 -9.08
C ILE A 48 17.53 -17.23 -10.39
N PRO A 49 18.63 -17.79 -10.89
CA PRO A 49 19.45 -17.09 -11.90
C PRO A 49 18.84 -17.02 -13.31
N TYR A 50 18.12 -18.06 -13.75
CA TYR A 50 17.63 -18.16 -15.14
C TYR A 50 16.11 -18.16 -15.27
N PHE A 51 15.42 -18.76 -14.29
CA PHE A 51 13.98 -18.92 -14.32
C PHE A 51 13.28 -17.69 -13.76
N SER A 52 12.09 -17.38 -14.29
CA SER A 52 11.26 -16.29 -13.81
C SER A 52 10.55 -16.60 -12.48
N GLY A 53 10.52 -17.87 -12.08
CA GLY A 53 9.91 -18.33 -10.84
C GLY A 53 9.92 -19.84 -10.71
N CYS A 54 9.20 -20.35 -9.71
CA CYS A 54 9.02 -21.80 -9.50
C CYS A 54 7.62 -22.09 -8.93
N GLU A 55 6.98 -23.13 -9.43
CA GLU A 55 5.77 -23.72 -8.85
C GLU A 55 6.12 -25.08 -8.24
N LEU A 56 5.68 -25.33 -7.01
CA LEU A 56 5.82 -26.60 -6.33
C LEU A 56 4.45 -27.25 -6.18
N ALA A 57 4.22 -28.41 -6.80
CA ALA A 57 3.05 -29.22 -6.55
C ALA A 57 3.41 -30.35 -5.58
N VAL A 58 2.62 -30.46 -4.52
CA VAL A 58 2.69 -31.55 -3.54
C VAL A 58 1.39 -32.34 -3.63
N ARG A 59 1.50 -33.66 -3.85
CA ARG A 59 0.38 -34.60 -3.87
C ARG A 59 0.65 -35.77 -2.93
N GLN A 60 -0.22 -35.96 -1.95
CA GLN A 60 -0.10 -36.95 -0.91
C GLN A 60 -0.95 -38.16 -1.26
N GLY A 61 -0.29 -39.29 -1.55
CA GLY A 61 -0.92 -40.58 -1.71
C GLY A 61 -1.10 -41.31 -0.37
N LYS A 62 -1.59 -42.56 -0.45
CA LYS A 62 -1.74 -43.42 0.73
C LYS A 62 -0.41 -43.68 1.42
N ASP A 63 0.63 -44.03 0.66
CA ASP A 63 1.95 -44.47 1.16
C ASP A 63 3.12 -43.73 0.50
N SER A 64 2.83 -42.70 -0.30
CA SER A 64 3.82 -41.90 -1.03
C SER A 64 3.49 -40.42 -1.01
N LEU A 65 4.51 -39.60 -1.27
CA LEU A 65 4.38 -38.16 -1.51
C LEU A 65 5.01 -37.86 -2.88
N GLN A 66 4.22 -37.30 -3.79
CA GLN A 66 4.68 -36.83 -5.08
C GLN A 66 5.00 -35.34 -5.00
N LEU A 67 6.19 -34.99 -5.48
CA LEU A 67 6.71 -33.63 -5.53
C LEU A 67 7.03 -33.29 -6.99
N SER A 68 6.58 -32.12 -7.43
CA SER A 68 6.86 -31.60 -8.77
C SER A 68 7.31 -30.15 -8.66
N TRP A 69 8.57 -29.89 -8.99
CA TRP A 69 9.18 -28.58 -9.07
C TRP A 69 9.16 -28.12 -10.52
N LYS A 70 8.32 -27.15 -10.84
CA LYS A 70 8.19 -26.56 -12.17
C LYS A 70 8.84 -25.18 -12.19
N TRP A 71 10.01 -25.11 -12.81
CA TRP A 71 10.80 -23.90 -12.98
C TRP A 71 10.29 -23.12 -14.21
N LEU A 72 9.85 -21.88 -13.98
CA LEU A 72 9.12 -21.08 -14.97
C LEU A 72 10.06 -20.31 -15.90
N GLY A 73 9.68 -20.20 -17.17
CA GLY A 73 10.43 -19.45 -18.18
C GLY A 73 9.82 -19.68 -19.56
N GLY A 74 10.43 -19.13 -20.62
CA GLY A 74 9.98 -19.35 -22.00
C GLY A 74 9.99 -20.83 -22.40
N ASN A 75 10.91 -21.62 -21.83
CA ASN A 75 10.93 -23.07 -21.89
C ASN A 75 10.99 -23.61 -20.45
N PRO A 76 9.85 -23.96 -19.83
CA PRO A 76 9.82 -24.40 -18.44
C PRO A 76 10.50 -25.77 -18.25
N HIS A 77 11.12 -25.97 -17.10
CA HIS A 77 11.74 -27.24 -16.69
C HIS A 77 10.98 -27.85 -15.52
N ILE A 78 10.79 -29.17 -15.50
CA ILE A 78 10.04 -29.87 -14.45
C ILE A 78 10.88 -31.00 -13.88
N ASP A 79 11.15 -30.95 -12.58
CA ASP A 79 11.66 -32.08 -11.80
C ASP A 79 10.51 -32.71 -11.02
N GLN A 80 10.16 -33.95 -11.34
CA GLN A 80 9.06 -34.65 -10.70
C GLN A 80 9.48 -36.04 -10.22
N PHE A 81 9.20 -36.33 -8.95
CA PHE A 81 9.50 -37.61 -8.33
C PHE A 81 8.53 -37.92 -7.19
N ALA A 82 8.44 -39.20 -6.83
CA ALA A 82 7.67 -39.65 -5.68
C ALA A 82 8.63 -40.23 -4.63
N VAL A 83 8.32 -40.01 -3.35
CA VAL A 83 9.04 -40.61 -2.23
C VAL A 83 8.10 -41.50 -1.43
N ALA A 84 8.58 -42.69 -1.04
CA ALA A 84 7.83 -43.59 -0.17
C ALA A 84 7.87 -43.06 1.27
N LEU A 85 6.70 -42.91 1.91
CA LEU A 85 6.58 -42.34 3.25
C LEU A 85 7.20 -43.24 4.34
N ASN A 86 7.43 -44.51 4.03
CA ASN A 86 8.17 -45.46 4.88
C ASN A 86 9.70 -45.24 4.86
N GLY A 87 10.19 -44.24 4.13
CA GLY A 87 11.61 -43.92 4.03
C GLY A 87 12.41 -44.83 3.10
N LYS A 88 11.77 -45.72 2.34
CA LYS A 88 12.46 -46.50 1.31
C LYS A 88 12.89 -45.59 0.13
N PRO A 89 14.12 -45.73 -0.39
CA PRO A 89 14.56 -45.00 -1.56
C PRO A 89 13.65 -45.26 -2.77
N SER A 90 13.35 -44.20 -3.52
CA SER A 90 12.51 -44.23 -4.72
C SER A 90 13.31 -43.66 -5.89
N SER A 91 13.41 -44.40 -6.99
CA SER A 91 14.12 -43.93 -8.19
C SER A 91 13.21 -43.10 -9.09
N TYR A 92 13.78 -42.14 -9.82
CA TYR A 92 13.08 -41.33 -10.81
C TYR A 92 13.97 -41.05 -12.03
N PRO A 93 13.40 -40.96 -13.24
CA PRO A 93 14.18 -40.73 -14.45
C PRO A 93 14.71 -39.31 -14.52
N ILE A 94 15.85 -39.15 -15.19
CA ILE A 94 16.43 -37.87 -15.58
C ILE A 94 16.33 -37.76 -17.09
N ASP A 95 15.41 -36.94 -17.58
CA ASP A 95 15.04 -36.90 -19.00
C ASP A 95 15.73 -35.79 -19.80
N ASN A 96 16.25 -34.76 -19.11
CA ASN A 96 16.90 -33.64 -19.77
C ASN A 96 18.16 -33.19 -19.01
N ARG A 97 18.94 -32.30 -19.64
CA ARG A 97 20.25 -31.85 -19.13
C ARG A 97 20.19 -30.69 -18.13
N VAL A 98 19.03 -30.06 -17.97
CA VAL A 98 18.89 -28.77 -17.26
C VAL A 98 19.10 -28.98 -15.77
N TRP A 99 20.10 -28.33 -15.19
CA TRP A 99 20.31 -28.34 -13.75
C TRP A 99 19.77 -27.05 -13.12
N PRO A 100 18.55 -27.04 -12.55
CA PRO A 100 17.79 -25.80 -12.43
C PRO A 100 18.21 -24.89 -11.29
N TYR A 101 18.97 -25.41 -10.32
CA TYR A 101 19.38 -24.65 -9.13
C TYR A 101 20.36 -23.53 -9.46
N GLU A 102 21.25 -23.73 -10.43
CA GLU A 102 22.26 -22.76 -10.87
C GLU A 102 22.57 -22.96 -12.36
N ASN A 103 21.65 -22.57 -13.25
CA ASN A 103 21.71 -22.88 -14.68
C ASN A 103 22.94 -22.32 -15.43
N PHE A 104 23.66 -21.34 -14.84
CA PHE A 104 24.88 -20.77 -15.41
C PHE A 104 26.18 -21.45 -14.92
N MET A 105 26.08 -22.51 -14.11
CA MET A 105 27.24 -23.33 -13.75
C MET A 105 27.56 -24.35 -14.84
N GLY A 106 28.82 -24.76 -14.96
CA GLY A 106 29.28 -25.85 -15.84
C GLY A 106 28.86 -27.25 -15.36
N VAL A 107 27.60 -27.41 -14.93
CA VAL A 107 27.01 -28.60 -14.35
C VAL A 107 25.74 -28.94 -15.11
N ASN A 108 25.59 -30.19 -15.54
CA ASN A 108 24.37 -30.68 -16.19
C ASN A 108 23.88 -31.97 -15.54
N TYR A 109 22.57 -32.20 -15.60
CA TYR A 109 22.04 -33.55 -15.51
C TYR A 109 22.50 -34.42 -16.68
N ILE A 110 22.48 -35.74 -16.50
CA ILE A 110 22.81 -36.72 -17.54
C ILE A 110 21.52 -37.43 -17.98
N PRO A 111 20.94 -37.06 -19.14
CA PRO A 111 19.74 -37.72 -19.66
C PRO A 111 19.89 -39.24 -19.76
N GLY A 112 18.85 -39.98 -19.40
CA GLY A 112 18.82 -41.45 -19.39
C GLY A 112 19.34 -42.10 -18.11
N THR A 113 19.89 -41.33 -17.16
CA THR A 113 20.23 -41.82 -15.82
C THR A 113 19.02 -41.76 -14.87
N GLN A 114 19.20 -42.30 -13.66
CA GLN A 114 18.18 -42.27 -12.60
C GLN A 114 18.68 -41.45 -11.41
N GLY A 115 17.80 -40.62 -10.85
CA GLY A 115 17.96 -40.06 -9.52
C GLY A 115 17.33 -40.97 -8.47
N VAL A 116 17.72 -40.80 -7.21
CA VAL A 116 17.20 -41.51 -6.05
C VAL A 116 16.76 -40.51 -5.00
N ALA A 117 15.49 -40.56 -4.60
CA ALA A 117 14.89 -39.71 -3.59
C ALA A 117 14.50 -40.52 -2.34
N THR A 118 14.74 -39.98 -1.15
CA THR A 118 14.41 -40.65 0.12
C THR A 118 13.70 -39.68 1.07
N TYR A 119 12.51 -40.05 1.53
CA TYR A 119 11.76 -39.32 2.55
C TYR A 119 12.36 -39.54 3.95
N ILE A 120 12.50 -38.47 4.71
CA ILE A 120 12.89 -38.51 6.11
C ILE A 120 11.80 -37.79 6.91
N PRO A 121 11.12 -38.49 7.84
CA PRO A 121 10.07 -37.89 8.65
C PRO A 121 10.64 -36.81 9.57
N GLY A 122 9.91 -35.71 9.71
CA GLY A 122 10.12 -34.69 10.74
C GLY A 122 8.87 -34.51 11.60
N ARG A 123 8.71 -33.34 12.21
CA ARG A 123 7.45 -32.97 12.90
C ARG A 123 6.30 -32.89 11.87
N PRO A 124 5.00 -32.97 12.23
CA PRO A 124 3.92 -32.93 11.25
C PRO A 124 3.93 -31.73 10.27
N ALA A 125 4.50 -30.59 10.70
CA ALA A 125 4.68 -29.38 9.89
C ALA A 125 6.10 -29.22 9.30
N ALA A 126 6.90 -30.30 9.27
CA ALA A 126 8.23 -30.33 8.68
C ALA A 126 8.61 -31.73 8.17
N PHE A 127 9.10 -31.86 6.94
CA PHE A 127 9.70 -33.10 6.46
C PHE A 127 10.92 -32.83 5.59
N THR A 128 11.71 -33.87 5.35
CA THR A 128 12.95 -33.75 4.60
C THR A 128 12.99 -34.76 3.46
N VAL A 129 13.55 -34.35 2.32
CA VAL A 129 13.85 -35.22 1.19
C VAL A 129 15.34 -35.18 0.90
N LYS A 130 15.99 -36.34 0.83
CA LYS A 130 17.36 -36.47 0.31
C LYS A 130 17.29 -36.94 -1.14
N ASN A 131 18.01 -36.26 -2.02
CA ASN A 131 18.14 -36.63 -3.42
C ASN A 131 19.61 -36.91 -3.75
N ARG A 132 19.83 -37.90 -4.60
CA ARG A 132 21.14 -38.25 -5.15
C ARG A 132 21.01 -38.57 -6.64
N TYR A 133 21.88 -38.01 -7.47
CA TYR A 133 21.91 -38.22 -8.91
C TYR A 133 23.30 -37.98 -9.48
N GLN A 134 23.55 -38.49 -10.69
CA GLN A 134 24.78 -38.21 -11.42
C GLN A 134 24.68 -36.88 -12.16
N ILE A 135 25.80 -36.15 -12.18
CA ILE A 135 25.96 -34.90 -12.92
C ILE A 135 27.17 -34.99 -13.84
N LYS A 136 27.11 -34.25 -14.94
CA LYS A 136 28.24 -33.99 -15.83
C LYS A 136 28.89 -32.67 -15.45
N ILE A 137 30.21 -32.69 -15.30
CA ILE A 137 31.07 -31.54 -14.99
C ILE A 137 32.26 -31.51 -15.95
N ALA A 138 33.06 -30.44 -15.90
CA ALA A 138 34.23 -30.28 -16.78
C ALA A 138 35.24 -31.45 -16.69
N GLN A 139 35.30 -32.14 -15.55
CA GLN A 139 36.20 -33.26 -15.29
C GLN A 139 35.57 -34.65 -15.52
N GLY A 140 34.37 -34.73 -16.11
CA GLY A 140 33.67 -35.98 -16.37
C GLY A 140 32.34 -36.08 -15.65
N GLN A 141 32.13 -37.16 -14.89
CA GLN A 141 30.90 -37.41 -14.14
C GLN A 141 31.18 -37.56 -12.65
N ASP A 142 30.27 -37.06 -11.82
CA ASP A 142 30.33 -37.24 -10.37
C ASP A 142 28.91 -37.33 -9.78
N TRP A 143 28.81 -37.71 -8.51
CA TRP A 143 27.57 -37.75 -7.75
C TRP A 143 27.30 -36.41 -7.08
N MET A 144 26.09 -35.92 -7.25
CA MET A 144 25.55 -34.81 -6.48
C MET A 144 24.52 -35.35 -5.49
N GLU A 145 24.62 -34.89 -4.24
CA GLU A 145 23.59 -35.11 -3.24
C GLU A 145 23.11 -33.76 -2.71
N HIS A 146 21.80 -33.67 -2.51
CA HIS A 146 21.19 -32.54 -1.84
C HIS A 146 20.10 -32.99 -0.87
N ARG A 147 19.77 -32.11 0.06
CA ARG A 147 18.72 -32.32 1.05
C ARG A 147 17.80 -31.10 1.08
N ASP A 148 16.52 -31.34 0.89
CA ASP A 148 15.48 -30.32 0.97
C ASP A 148 14.70 -30.47 2.28
N GLU A 149 14.66 -29.42 3.09
CA GLU A 149 13.85 -29.35 4.30
C GLU A 149 12.61 -28.49 4.05
N TYR A 150 11.43 -29.11 4.06
CA TYR A 150 10.14 -28.50 3.80
C TYR A 150 9.45 -28.16 5.12
N ALA A 151 9.09 -26.89 5.36
CA ALA A 151 8.45 -26.44 6.59
C ALA A 151 7.24 -25.54 6.32
N LEU A 152 6.11 -25.85 6.94
CA LEU A 152 4.92 -24.99 6.91
C LEU A 152 5.01 -23.88 7.97
N SER A 153 4.53 -22.70 7.59
CA SER A 153 4.21 -21.63 8.53
C SER A 153 3.05 -22.05 9.47
N PRO A 154 2.93 -21.44 10.67
CA PRO A 154 1.87 -21.80 11.63
C PRO A 154 0.44 -21.73 11.09
N ASN A 155 0.18 -20.84 10.13
CA ASN A 155 -1.12 -20.68 9.48
C ASN A 155 -1.31 -21.54 8.21
N GLY A 156 -0.28 -22.33 7.84
CA GLY A 156 -0.30 -23.19 6.66
C GLY A 156 -0.34 -22.47 5.31
N GLN A 157 -0.11 -21.15 5.26
CA GLN A 157 -0.21 -20.35 4.03
C GLN A 157 1.12 -20.26 3.27
N LEU A 158 2.23 -20.35 4.00
CA LEU A 158 3.58 -20.36 3.45
C LEU A 158 4.25 -21.71 3.65
N LEU A 159 4.98 -22.14 2.64
CA LEU A 159 5.86 -23.31 2.61
C LEU A 159 7.29 -22.82 2.36
N THR A 160 8.19 -23.03 3.33
CA THR A 160 9.62 -22.76 3.16
C THR A 160 10.35 -24.05 2.85
N VAL A 161 11.17 -24.05 1.79
CA VAL A 161 12.09 -25.12 1.45
C VAL A 161 13.53 -24.63 1.62
N LYS A 162 14.31 -25.28 2.49
CA LYS A 162 15.75 -25.06 2.57
C LYS A 162 16.48 -26.15 1.79
N HIS A 163 17.16 -25.76 0.72
CA HIS A 163 17.91 -26.64 -0.18
C HIS A 163 19.39 -26.64 0.19
N TYR A 164 19.86 -27.76 0.73
CA TYR A 164 21.26 -27.99 1.13
C TYR A 164 21.99 -28.80 0.06
N ARG A 165 23.15 -28.33 -0.39
CA ARG A 165 24.06 -29.10 -1.26
C ARG A 165 25.33 -29.44 -0.48
N ASN A 166 25.88 -30.64 -0.68
CA ASN A 166 27.00 -31.17 0.11
C ASN A 166 28.22 -30.22 0.24
N HIS A 167 28.47 -29.39 -0.77
CA HIS A 167 29.64 -28.50 -0.82
C HIS A 167 29.29 -27.01 -0.75
N ARG A 168 28.05 -26.64 -0.37
CA ARG A 168 27.63 -25.24 -0.17
C ARG A 168 27.51 -24.95 1.32
N SER A 169 28.18 -23.91 1.81
CA SER A 169 28.21 -23.55 3.24
C SER A 169 26.87 -23.03 3.78
N ARG A 170 26.03 -22.44 2.92
CA ARG A 170 24.70 -21.94 3.28
C ARG A 170 23.63 -22.57 2.37
N PRO A 171 22.49 -23.02 2.91
CA PRO A 171 21.40 -23.51 2.08
C PRO A 171 20.78 -22.37 1.25
N MET A 172 20.22 -22.71 0.10
CA MET A 172 19.29 -21.83 -0.57
C MET A 172 17.93 -21.93 0.13
N LYS A 173 17.23 -20.80 0.27
CA LYS A 173 15.91 -20.73 0.89
C LYS A 173 14.89 -20.35 -0.18
N TYR A 174 13.94 -21.21 -0.45
CA TYR A 174 12.79 -20.91 -1.31
C TYR A 174 11.54 -20.80 -0.45
N VAL A 175 10.76 -19.74 -0.63
CA VAL A 175 9.51 -19.55 0.10
C VAL A 175 8.39 -19.52 -0.92
N PHE A 176 7.41 -20.38 -0.72
CA PHE A 176 6.23 -20.49 -1.54
C PHE A 176 4.99 -20.08 -0.76
N ARG A 177 4.01 -19.52 -1.46
CA ARG A 177 2.63 -19.37 -0.98
C ARG A 177 1.77 -20.47 -1.56
N LYS A 178 0.70 -20.85 -0.87
CA LYS A 178 -0.32 -21.71 -1.46
C LYS A 178 -0.96 -20.98 -2.65
N ALA A 179 -1.08 -21.65 -3.80
CA ALA A 179 -1.74 -21.09 -4.96
C ALA A 179 -3.19 -20.77 -4.59
N GLY A 180 -3.56 -19.49 -4.71
CA GLY A 180 -4.89 -19.02 -4.41
C GLY A 180 -5.89 -19.34 -5.52
N ASP A 181 -7.17 -19.18 -5.22
CA ASP A 181 -8.30 -19.46 -6.12
C ASP A 181 -8.83 -18.20 -6.83
N LYS A 182 -8.39 -17.00 -6.42
CA LYS A 182 -8.81 -15.74 -7.05
C LYS A 182 -7.91 -15.39 -8.21
N THR A 183 -8.41 -15.50 -9.43
CA THR A 183 -7.70 -15.04 -10.62
C THR A 183 -7.95 -13.56 -10.87
N ALA A 184 -6.87 -12.81 -11.11
CA ALA A 184 -6.91 -11.46 -11.66
C ALA A 184 -5.86 -11.35 -12.77
N TRP A 185 -5.92 -10.28 -13.55
CA TRP A 185 -4.93 -9.96 -14.58
C TRP A 185 -4.07 -8.78 -14.14
N VAL A 186 -2.83 -8.75 -14.59
CA VAL A 186 -1.91 -7.63 -14.37
C VAL A 186 -1.32 -7.15 -15.69
N HIS A 187 -1.30 -5.84 -15.89
CA HIS A 187 -0.60 -5.20 -17.00
C HIS A 187 0.47 -4.24 -16.46
N ALA A 188 1.68 -4.32 -16.98
CA ALA A 188 2.76 -3.39 -16.66
C ALA A 188 2.65 -2.14 -17.53
N MET A 189 2.37 -1.00 -16.89
CA MET A 189 2.16 0.28 -17.57
C MET A 189 3.45 0.81 -18.18
N LYS A 190 3.34 1.47 -19.33
CA LYS A 190 4.50 2.11 -19.97
C LYS A 190 4.85 3.41 -19.26
N ASN A 191 6.13 3.63 -19.02
CA ASN A 191 6.63 4.89 -18.46
C ASN A 191 6.78 5.98 -19.55
N ASN A 192 5.68 6.29 -20.24
CA ASN A 192 5.56 7.44 -21.12
C ASN A 192 4.13 7.99 -20.99
N TRP A 193 4.02 9.17 -20.39
CA TRP A 193 2.76 9.80 -20.02
C TRP A 193 2.46 11.05 -20.86
N LEU A 194 3.09 11.17 -22.03
CA LEU A 194 2.87 12.26 -22.98
C LEU A 194 1.65 11.97 -23.87
N LEU A 195 0.79 12.97 -24.04
CA LEU A 195 -0.49 12.87 -24.77
C LEU A 195 -0.32 12.30 -26.19
N LYS A 196 0.71 12.74 -26.91
CA LYS A 196 0.90 12.42 -28.34
C LYS A 196 1.69 11.13 -28.60
N GLU A 197 2.29 10.55 -27.55
CA GLU A 197 3.19 9.40 -27.67
C GLU A 197 2.69 8.19 -26.87
N GLY A 198 2.90 8.19 -25.55
CA GLY A 198 2.62 7.03 -24.69
C GLY A 198 1.20 6.96 -24.14
N MET A 199 0.49 8.09 -24.08
CA MET A 199 -0.82 8.17 -23.42
C MET A 199 -1.88 7.25 -24.05
N GLY A 200 -1.81 6.96 -25.35
CA GLY A 200 -2.87 6.19 -26.02
C GLY A 200 -3.08 4.80 -25.45
N GLU A 201 -2.01 4.04 -25.22
CA GLU A 201 -2.07 2.70 -24.61
C GLU A 201 -2.36 2.78 -23.10
N ASN A 202 -1.75 3.75 -22.40
CA ASN A 202 -1.99 3.93 -20.97
C ASN A 202 -3.46 4.31 -20.68
N ALA A 203 -4.05 5.21 -21.46
CA ALA A 203 -5.46 5.59 -21.35
C ALA A 203 -6.41 4.42 -21.67
N PHE A 204 -6.05 3.57 -22.64
CA PHE A 204 -6.78 2.33 -22.89
C PHE A 204 -6.79 1.44 -21.65
N PHE A 205 -5.63 1.17 -21.03
CA PHE A 205 -5.56 0.30 -19.86
C PHE A 205 -6.22 0.90 -18.61
N VAL A 206 -6.08 2.21 -18.37
CA VAL A 206 -6.76 2.91 -17.27
C VAL A 206 -8.28 2.85 -17.42
N SER A 207 -8.80 3.14 -18.62
CA SER A 207 -10.25 3.05 -18.87
C SER A 207 -10.76 1.61 -18.82
N LEU A 208 -10.01 0.65 -19.39
CA LEU A 208 -10.32 -0.76 -19.31
C LEU A 208 -10.40 -1.22 -17.86
N GLN A 209 -9.42 -0.85 -17.04
CA GLN A 209 -9.40 -1.19 -15.62
C GLN A 209 -10.68 -0.72 -14.92
N GLY A 210 -11.07 0.55 -15.12
CA GLY A 210 -12.31 1.07 -14.56
C GLY A 210 -13.55 0.31 -15.02
N VAL A 211 -13.63 -0.06 -16.31
CA VAL A 211 -14.75 -0.81 -16.88
C VAL A 211 -14.84 -2.23 -16.31
N VAL A 212 -13.73 -2.97 -16.28
CA VAL A 212 -13.74 -4.37 -15.85
C VAL A 212 -13.76 -4.53 -14.33
N ASN A 213 -13.43 -3.47 -13.58
CA ASN A 213 -13.46 -3.46 -12.11
C ASN A 213 -14.73 -2.83 -11.50
N MET A 214 -15.74 -2.50 -12.29
CA MET A 214 -16.97 -1.86 -11.78
C MET A 214 -17.61 -2.65 -10.62
N ASP A 215 -17.66 -3.97 -10.73
CA ASP A 215 -18.33 -4.90 -9.80
C ASP A 215 -17.38 -5.83 -9.04
N THR A 216 -16.20 -6.14 -9.58
CA THR A 216 -15.22 -7.03 -8.90
C THR A 216 -13.79 -6.74 -9.33
N ALA A 217 -12.80 -7.11 -8.52
CA ALA A 217 -11.39 -6.87 -8.80
C ALA A 217 -10.83 -7.83 -9.89
N ARG A 218 -10.81 -7.41 -11.16
CA ARG A 218 -10.36 -8.22 -12.30
C ARG A 218 -8.99 -7.79 -12.84
N LEU A 219 -8.75 -6.49 -13.05
CA LEU A 219 -7.52 -5.98 -13.67
C LEU A 219 -6.76 -5.08 -12.70
N TYR A 220 -5.50 -5.41 -12.45
CA TYR A 220 -4.54 -4.60 -11.72
C TYR A 220 -3.51 -4.02 -12.70
N LEU A 221 -3.08 -2.79 -12.47
CA LEU A 221 -2.07 -2.13 -13.28
C LEU A 221 -0.81 -1.96 -12.44
N ASP A 222 0.31 -2.49 -12.93
CA ASP A 222 1.61 -2.29 -12.29
C ASP A 222 2.26 -1.03 -12.88
N TYR A 223 2.44 -0.01 -12.04
CA TYR A 223 2.96 1.29 -12.45
C TYR A 223 4.51 1.31 -12.38
N PRO A 224 5.17 2.20 -13.15
CA PRO A 224 6.61 2.36 -13.10
C PRO A 224 7.15 2.66 -11.69
N LYS A 225 8.40 2.29 -11.41
CA LYS A 225 9.03 2.45 -10.08
C LYS A 225 9.19 3.90 -9.63
N ASP A 226 9.26 4.82 -10.59
CA ASP A 226 9.33 6.27 -10.42
C ASP A 226 7.95 6.93 -10.35
N TRP A 227 6.86 6.16 -10.41
CA TRP A 227 5.53 6.64 -10.06
C TRP A 227 5.48 7.05 -8.59
N GLU A 228 4.67 8.06 -8.29
CA GLU A 228 4.60 8.68 -6.96
C GLU A 228 4.22 7.66 -5.86
N TYR A 229 3.24 6.79 -6.16
CA TYR A 229 2.82 5.68 -5.30
C TYR A 229 3.63 4.42 -5.59
N LYS A 230 4.71 4.22 -4.84
CA LYS A 230 5.75 3.20 -5.08
C LYS A 230 5.33 1.78 -4.67
N GLU A 231 4.15 1.62 -4.10
CA GLU A 231 3.67 0.36 -3.56
C GLU A 231 3.11 -0.61 -4.60
N SER A 232 2.92 -0.22 -5.87
CA SER A 232 2.19 -1.04 -6.87
C SER A 232 2.66 -2.49 -6.93
N GLY A 233 3.96 -2.73 -7.07
CA GLY A 233 4.54 -4.07 -7.12
C GLY A 233 4.53 -4.79 -5.77
N ASN A 234 4.81 -4.07 -4.68
CA ASN A 234 4.76 -4.62 -3.33
C ASN A 234 3.33 -5.06 -2.95
N LEU A 235 2.33 -4.31 -3.39
CA LEU A 235 0.92 -4.56 -3.12
C LEU A 235 0.40 -5.74 -3.94
N GLN A 236 0.83 -5.92 -5.21
CA GLN A 236 0.55 -7.13 -5.97
C GLN A 236 1.02 -8.38 -5.19
N SER A 237 2.28 -8.39 -4.76
CA SER A 237 2.84 -9.46 -3.92
C SER A 237 2.06 -9.64 -2.61
N PHE A 238 1.52 -8.57 -2.04
CA PHE A 238 0.68 -8.65 -0.85
C PHE A 238 -0.68 -9.32 -1.13
N TYR A 239 -1.38 -8.94 -2.20
CA TYR A 239 -2.62 -9.60 -2.65
C TYR A 239 -2.43 -11.10 -2.85
N GLU A 240 -1.32 -11.47 -3.48
CA GLU A 240 -0.96 -12.86 -3.70
C GLU A 240 -0.75 -13.63 -2.39
N ARG A 241 0.00 -13.07 -1.44
CA ARG A 241 0.37 -13.74 -0.18
C ARG A 241 -0.73 -13.73 0.88
N ARG A 242 -1.50 -12.65 1.01
CA ARG A 242 -2.47 -12.43 2.10
C ARG A 242 -3.93 -12.62 1.69
N LEU A 243 -4.23 -12.51 0.39
CA LEU A 243 -5.61 -12.52 -0.11
C LEU A 243 -5.91 -13.63 -1.12
N GLY A 244 -4.90 -14.45 -1.47
CA GLY A 244 -5.04 -15.61 -2.34
C GLY A 244 -5.25 -15.24 -3.81
N TYR A 245 -4.69 -14.12 -4.26
CA TYR A 245 -4.72 -13.78 -5.69
C TYR A 245 -3.69 -14.57 -6.49
N ASN A 246 -4.01 -14.81 -7.75
CA ASN A 246 -3.11 -15.28 -8.79
C ASN A 246 -3.23 -14.33 -9.97
N PHE A 247 -2.18 -13.52 -10.20
CA PHE A 247 -2.16 -12.56 -11.28
C PHE A 247 -1.63 -13.20 -12.56
N LEU A 248 -2.44 -13.13 -13.62
CA LEU A 248 -2.07 -13.57 -14.97
C LEU A 248 -1.55 -12.37 -15.76
N PRO A 249 -0.42 -12.51 -16.47
CA PRO A 249 0.12 -11.39 -17.25
C PRO A 249 -0.78 -11.07 -18.44
N LEU A 250 -0.93 -9.79 -18.71
CA LEU A 250 -1.64 -9.24 -19.85
C LEU A 250 -0.72 -8.22 -20.52
N ASN A 251 -0.11 -8.61 -21.63
CA ASN A 251 1.04 -7.88 -22.19
C ASN A 251 0.67 -6.94 -23.33
N THR A 252 -0.48 -7.14 -23.98
CA THR A 252 -0.89 -6.35 -25.14
C THR A 252 -2.37 -5.97 -25.10
N ILE A 253 -2.73 -4.89 -25.79
CA ILE A 253 -4.13 -4.47 -25.98
C ILE A 253 -4.95 -5.62 -26.60
N ALA A 254 -4.41 -6.33 -27.60
CA ALA A 254 -5.10 -7.47 -28.21
C ALA A 254 -5.42 -8.58 -27.20
N GLN A 255 -4.48 -8.92 -26.32
CA GLN A 255 -4.75 -9.88 -25.23
C GLN A 255 -5.81 -9.35 -24.25
N ALA A 256 -5.79 -8.04 -23.97
CA ALA A 256 -6.80 -7.38 -23.14
C ALA A 256 -8.21 -7.54 -23.72
N LEU A 257 -8.36 -7.22 -25.01
CA LEU A 257 -9.63 -7.32 -25.71
C LEU A 257 -10.10 -8.77 -25.79
N ALA A 258 -9.22 -9.72 -26.11
CA ALA A 258 -9.56 -11.13 -26.13
C ALA A 258 -10.07 -11.62 -24.76
N THR A 259 -9.47 -11.12 -23.68
CA THR A 259 -9.83 -11.48 -22.30
C THR A 259 -11.13 -10.83 -21.84
N PHE A 260 -11.35 -9.55 -22.18
CA PHE A 260 -12.39 -8.72 -21.56
C PHE A 260 -13.48 -8.21 -22.51
N LYS A 261 -13.50 -8.62 -23.78
CA LYS A 261 -14.48 -8.13 -24.78
C LYS A 261 -15.93 -8.11 -24.29
N ASP A 262 -16.35 -9.10 -23.49
CA ASP A 262 -17.75 -9.21 -23.05
C ASP A 262 -18.15 -8.10 -22.05
N HIS A 263 -17.15 -7.52 -21.38
CA HIS A 263 -17.30 -6.37 -20.48
C HIS A 263 -17.25 -5.02 -21.22
N ILE A 264 -16.73 -4.98 -22.45
CA ILE A 264 -16.56 -3.77 -23.24
C ILE A 264 -17.75 -3.60 -24.19
N LYS A 265 -18.53 -2.54 -24.03
CA LYS A 265 -19.71 -2.26 -24.86
C LYS A 265 -19.44 -1.29 -26.01
N GLY A 266 -18.26 -0.70 -26.05
CA GLY A 266 -17.82 0.14 -27.17
C GLY A 266 -16.46 0.76 -26.94
N TYR A 267 -16.03 1.61 -27.87
CA TYR A 267 -14.82 2.41 -27.73
C TYR A 267 -15.07 3.90 -28.02
N ILE A 268 -14.28 4.76 -27.41
CA ILE A 268 -14.34 6.22 -27.55
C ILE A 268 -12.99 6.71 -28.09
N VAL A 269 -13.02 7.35 -29.25
CA VAL A 269 -11.82 7.97 -29.83
C VAL A 269 -11.64 9.35 -29.20
N TRP A 270 -10.51 9.57 -28.52
CA TRP A 270 -10.14 10.87 -27.96
C TRP A 270 -9.13 11.60 -28.87
N ASP A 271 -9.01 12.91 -28.69
CA ASP A 271 -8.11 13.76 -29.48
C ASP A 271 -6.79 14.01 -28.73
N LYS A 272 -5.68 13.53 -29.31
CA LYS A 272 -4.32 13.69 -28.75
C LYS A 272 -3.87 15.15 -28.65
N GLU A 273 -4.51 16.04 -29.39
CA GLU A 273 -4.27 17.49 -29.33
C GLU A 273 -5.08 18.19 -28.23
N SER A 274 -5.93 17.47 -27.49
CA SER A 274 -6.80 18.04 -26.46
C SER A 274 -6.85 17.16 -25.21
N ARG A 275 -6.16 17.60 -24.15
CA ARG A 275 -6.24 17.01 -22.80
C ARG A 275 -7.70 16.90 -22.32
N SER A 276 -8.48 17.95 -22.53
CA SER A 276 -9.88 18.01 -22.11
C SER A 276 -10.76 16.99 -22.85
N SER A 277 -10.40 16.63 -24.10
CA SER A 277 -11.06 15.52 -24.81
C SER A 277 -10.85 14.17 -24.11
N LEU A 278 -9.68 13.94 -23.50
CA LEU A 278 -9.38 12.72 -22.76
C LEU A 278 -10.19 12.65 -21.45
N CYS A 279 -10.29 13.77 -20.71
CA CYS A 279 -11.17 13.88 -19.54
C CYS A 279 -12.62 13.53 -19.90
N VAL A 280 -13.15 14.13 -20.97
CA VAL A 280 -14.49 13.82 -21.48
C VAL A 280 -14.62 12.35 -21.89
N ALA A 281 -13.60 11.78 -22.54
CA ALA A 281 -13.58 10.37 -22.92
C ALA A 281 -13.66 9.44 -21.70
N PHE A 282 -12.97 9.74 -20.60
CA PHE A 282 -13.08 8.97 -19.35
C PHE A 282 -14.49 9.06 -18.73
N THR A 283 -15.13 10.23 -18.75
CA THR A 283 -16.54 10.35 -18.34
C THR A 283 -17.42 9.42 -19.17
N MET A 284 -17.27 9.46 -20.49
CA MET A 284 -18.05 8.64 -21.42
C MET A 284 -17.77 7.15 -21.26
N ALA A 285 -16.52 6.77 -20.96
CA ALA A 285 -16.10 5.40 -20.73
C ALA A 285 -16.87 4.75 -19.58
N GLY A 286 -17.01 5.47 -18.46
CA GLY A 286 -17.80 5.00 -17.32
C GLY A 286 -19.30 4.89 -17.63
N LEU A 287 -19.86 5.87 -18.35
CA LEU A 287 -21.28 5.87 -18.69
C LEU A 287 -21.68 4.79 -19.69
N ARG A 288 -20.77 4.42 -20.60
CA ARG A 288 -21.05 3.55 -21.74
C ARG A 288 -20.38 2.18 -21.65
N ASN A 289 -19.68 1.89 -20.54
CA ASN A 289 -18.83 0.71 -20.39
C ASN A 289 -17.88 0.55 -21.58
N ALA A 290 -17.21 1.64 -21.96
CA ALA A 290 -16.40 1.74 -23.16
C ALA A 290 -14.93 1.99 -22.82
N VAL A 291 -14.03 1.55 -23.68
CA VAL A 291 -12.59 1.83 -23.57
C VAL A 291 -12.23 3.11 -24.32
N VAL A 292 -11.25 3.85 -23.82
CA VAL A 292 -10.72 5.05 -24.45
C VAL A 292 -9.55 4.67 -25.36
N VAL A 293 -9.57 5.13 -26.61
CA VAL A 293 -8.57 4.75 -27.62
C VAL A 293 -8.15 5.95 -28.47
N THR A 294 -6.95 5.89 -29.02
CA THR A 294 -6.52 6.83 -30.06
C THR A 294 -6.97 6.35 -31.44
N PRO A 295 -6.96 7.22 -32.48
CA PRO A 295 -7.34 6.83 -33.84
C PRO A 295 -6.59 5.60 -34.37
N GLU A 296 -5.32 5.42 -33.98
CA GLU A 296 -4.48 4.31 -34.44
C GLU A 296 -4.94 2.94 -33.92
N LEU A 297 -5.72 2.91 -32.83
CA LEU A 297 -6.26 1.68 -32.24
C LEU A 297 -7.63 1.30 -32.81
N VAL A 298 -8.25 2.14 -33.65
CA VAL A 298 -9.58 1.88 -34.23
C VAL A 298 -9.63 0.55 -35.03
N PRO A 299 -8.68 0.25 -35.94
CA PRO A 299 -8.70 -1.02 -36.67
C PRO A 299 -8.65 -2.25 -35.75
N LEU A 300 -8.00 -2.13 -34.59
CA LEU A 300 -7.96 -3.19 -33.60
C LEU A 300 -9.33 -3.35 -32.91
N MET A 301 -10.03 -2.26 -32.60
CA MET A 301 -11.39 -2.34 -32.05
C MET A 301 -12.37 -3.00 -33.03
N GLU A 302 -12.27 -2.66 -34.31
CA GLU A 302 -13.08 -3.25 -35.39
C GLU A 302 -12.82 -4.75 -35.55
N THR A 303 -11.54 -5.17 -35.47
CA THR A 303 -11.15 -6.59 -35.49
C THR A 303 -11.80 -7.40 -34.37
N TYR A 304 -12.01 -6.79 -33.21
CA TYR A 304 -12.69 -7.42 -32.05
C TYR A 304 -14.21 -7.17 -32.03
N HIS A 305 -14.77 -6.56 -33.08
CA HIS A 305 -16.19 -6.22 -33.21
C HIS A 305 -16.73 -5.33 -32.08
N ILE A 306 -15.88 -4.46 -31.53
CA ILE A 306 -16.28 -3.50 -30.49
C ILE A 306 -16.81 -2.25 -31.22
N PRO A 307 -18.05 -1.79 -30.95
CA PRO A 307 -18.64 -0.70 -31.70
C PRO A 307 -18.09 0.68 -31.30
N LEU A 308 -18.01 1.58 -32.27
CA LEU A 308 -17.71 3.00 -32.01
C LEU A 308 -18.83 3.63 -31.19
N SER A 309 -18.51 4.07 -29.98
CA SER A 309 -19.45 4.79 -29.11
C SER A 309 -19.43 6.30 -29.36
N ALA A 310 -18.25 6.87 -29.59
CA ALA A 310 -18.09 8.28 -29.92
C ALA A 310 -16.71 8.57 -30.51
N ASN A 311 -16.64 9.62 -31.30
CA ASN A 311 -15.39 10.19 -31.79
C ASN A 311 -15.31 11.67 -31.38
N LEU A 312 -14.29 12.01 -30.60
CA LEU A 312 -14.01 13.36 -30.11
C LEU A 312 -12.89 14.06 -30.91
N GLN A 313 -12.28 13.38 -31.90
CA GLN A 313 -11.23 13.96 -32.73
C GLN A 313 -11.70 15.25 -33.39
N GLY A 314 -10.92 16.33 -33.24
CA GLY A 314 -11.20 17.66 -33.76
C GLY A 314 -12.38 18.38 -33.12
N ARG A 315 -13.18 17.72 -32.28
CA ARG A 315 -14.46 18.26 -31.74
C ARG A 315 -14.25 19.52 -30.91
N PHE A 316 -13.13 19.57 -30.19
CA PHE A 316 -12.83 20.62 -29.22
C PHE A 316 -11.70 21.55 -29.67
N ASN A 317 -11.27 21.46 -30.93
CA ASN A 317 -10.21 22.31 -31.45
C ASN A 317 -10.62 23.79 -31.39
N GLY A 318 -9.76 24.62 -30.80
CA GLY A 318 -9.99 26.05 -30.60
C GLY A 318 -11.00 26.40 -29.51
N LYS A 319 -11.51 25.44 -28.74
CA LYS A 319 -12.40 25.69 -27.60
C LYS A 319 -11.61 25.82 -26.30
N SER A 320 -12.09 26.69 -25.42
CA SER A 320 -11.60 26.80 -24.03
C SER A 320 -12.06 25.61 -23.18
N ASP A 321 -11.36 25.33 -22.08
CA ASP A 321 -11.77 24.30 -21.11
C ASP A 321 -13.16 24.57 -20.54
N TYR A 322 -13.49 25.83 -20.27
CA TYR A 322 -14.85 26.24 -19.91
C TYR A 322 -15.88 25.77 -20.94
N GLU A 323 -15.67 25.98 -22.25
CA GLU A 323 -16.62 25.55 -23.28
C GLU A 323 -16.73 24.03 -23.38
N VAL A 324 -15.60 23.32 -23.30
CA VAL A 324 -15.55 21.85 -23.39
C VAL A 324 -16.28 21.22 -22.20
N PHE A 325 -15.96 21.63 -20.98
CA PHE A 325 -16.55 21.07 -19.77
C PHE A 325 -17.98 21.58 -19.54
N SER A 326 -18.36 22.78 -20.02
CA SER A 326 -19.76 23.21 -20.05
C SER A 326 -20.60 22.27 -20.93
N TRP A 327 -20.09 21.92 -22.13
CA TRP A 327 -20.75 20.96 -22.99
C TRP A 327 -20.87 19.58 -22.31
N ALA A 328 -19.79 19.09 -21.71
CA ALA A 328 -19.80 17.80 -21.02
C ALA A 328 -20.79 17.80 -19.83
N TRP A 329 -20.79 18.87 -19.03
CA TRP A 329 -21.72 19.06 -17.92
C TRP A 329 -23.17 19.03 -18.38
N HIS A 330 -23.54 19.85 -19.36
CA HIS A 330 -24.91 19.89 -19.88
C HIS A 330 -25.35 18.58 -20.51
N THR A 331 -24.43 17.84 -21.12
CA THR A 331 -24.74 16.58 -21.81
C THR A 331 -24.88 15.40 -20.83
N TYR A 332 -24.04 15.35 -19.78
CA TYR A 332 -23.84 14.11 -19.01
C TYR A 332 -24.16 14.19 -17.52
N ARG A 333 -24.34 15.37 -16.92
CA ARG A 333 -24.48 15.53 -15.45
C ARG A 333 -25.56 14.65 -14.82
N ASP A 334 -26.69 14.45 -15.50
CA ASP A 334 -27.83 13.70 -14.96
C ASP A 334 -27.61 12.18 -15.03
N SER A 335 -26.67 11.73 -15.86
CA SER A 335 -26.26 10.31 -15.96
C SER A 335 -25.02 9.99 -15.13
N CYS A 336 -24.24 11.01 -14.75
CA CYS A 336 -23.05 10.84 -13.92
C CYS A 336 -23.42 10.59 -12.45
N SER A 337 -22.47 10.01 -11.72
CA SER A 337 -22.55 9.91 -10.27
C SER A 337 -22.71 11.29 -9.63
N LYS A 338 -23.52 11.34 -8.58
CA LYS A 338 -23.67 12.51 -7.69
C LYS A 338 -22.90 12.33 -6.39
N ASP A 339 -22.25 11.19 -6.18
CA ASP A 339 -21.42 10.90 -5.00
C ASP A 339 -19.92 11.06 -5.28
N TYR A 340 -19.55 11.14 -6.57
CA TYR A 340 -18.16 11.22 -7.03
C TYR A 340 -18.06 12.16 -8.24
N VAL A 341 -17.19 13.15 -8.16
CA VAL A 341 -16.72 13.97 -9.29
C VAL A 341 -15.20 13.93 -9.30
N LEU A 342 -14.59 13.87 -10.48
CA LEU A 342 -13.14 13.72 -10.61
C LEU A 342 -12.52 14.96 -11.22
N TRP A 343 -11.52 15.52 -10.54
CA TRP A 343 -10.64 16.56 -11.06
C TRP A 343 -9.32 15.95 -11.55
N MET A 344 -9.06 16.09 -12.84
CA MET A 344 -7.93 15.48 -13.53
C MET A 344 -6.87 16.52 -13.94
N GLY A 345 -6.52 17.37 -12.98
CA GLY A 345 -5.41 18.31 -13.09
C GLY A 345 -4.07 17.61 -12.85
N GLY A 346 -3.33 18.08 -11.84
CA GLY A 346 -1.94 17.71 -11.58
C GLY A 346 -0.99 18.52 -12.47
N VAL A 347 -0.02 17.82 -13.07
CA VAL A 347 0.89 18.41 -14.07
C VAL A 347 0.10 18.88 -15.31
N ASP A 348 0.45 20.07 -15.80
CA ASP A 348 -0.13 20.71 -16.97
C ASP A 348 0.69 20.44 -18.25
N GLY A 349 0.15 20.85 -19.39
CA GLY A 349 0.78 20.71 -20.71
C GLY A 349 0.58 19.32 -21.29
N ASP A 350 1.60 18.85 -22.00
CA ASP A 350 1.53 17.61 -22.80
C ASP A 350 1.67 16.33 -21.97
N GLN A 351 1.90 16.42 -20.66
CA GLN A 351 1.97 15.27 -19.76
C GLN A 351 0.69 15.15 -18.93
N MET A 352 0.20 13.92 -18.73
CA MET A 352 -0.94 13.65 -17.85
C MET A 352 -0.67 12.39 -17.02
N MET A 353 -1.01 12.40 -15.73
CA MET A 353 -0.81 11.23 -14.86
C MET A 353 -2.15 10.77 -14.29
N PRO A 354 -2.96 10.01 -15.05
CA PRO A 354 -4.37 9.75 -14.73
C PRO A 354 -4.55 8.46 -13.92
N GLY A 355 -3.74 8.25 -12.88
CA GLY A 355 -3.80 7.05 -12.03
C GLY A 355 -5.21 6.80 -11.46
N ILE A 356 -5.89 7.87 -11.03
CA ILE A 356 -7.21 7.81 -10.38
C ILE A 356 -8.38 7.64 -11.36
N ALA A 357 -8.14 7.74 -12.67
CA ALA A 357 -9.23 7.72 -13.66
C ALA A 357 -9.93 6.36 -13.72
N ASP A 358 -9.25 5.27 -13.37
CA ASP A 358 -9.85 3.94 -13.27
C ASP A 358 -11.04 3.96 -12.30
N PHE A 359 -10.88 4.61 -11.15
CA PHE A 359 -11.93 4.79 -10.15
C PHE A 359 -13.04 5.71 -10.64
N GLY A 360 -12.69 6.81 -11.31
CA GLY A 360 -13.66 7.72 -11.93
C GLY A 360 -14.56 7.00 -12.94
N VAL A 361 -13.96 6.21 -13.83
CA VAL A 361 -14.67 5.37 -14.81
C VAL A 361 -15.55 4.34 -14.09
N ALA A 362 -15.01 3.62 -13.11
CA ALA A 362 -15.74 2.60 -12.35
C ALA A 362 -16.93 3.16 -11.56
N ARG A 363 -16.84 4.44 -11.13
CA ARG A 363 -17.89 5.15 -10.39
C ARG A 363 -18.77 6.02 -11.28
N LYS A 364 -18.57 6.02 -12.60
CA LYS A 364 -19.30 6.86 -13.56
C LYS A 364 -19.26 8.35 -13.18
N ALA A 365 -18.12 8.80 -12.68
CA ALA A 365 -17.90 10.19 -12.28
C ALA A 365 -17.81 11.08 -13.52
N LEU A 366 -18.29 12.32 -13.38
CA LEU A 366 -17.89 13.39 -14.30
C LEU A 366 -16.40 13.68 -14.09
N VAL A 367 -15.63 13.74 -15.18
CA VAL A 367 -14.20 14.04 -15.16
C VAL A 367 -13.94 15.40 -15.79
N VAL A 368 -13.36 16.32 -15.03
CA VAL A 368 -13.08 17.70 -15.45
C VAL A 368 -11.65 18.13 -15.11
N ASP A 369 -11.17 19.20 -15.74
CA ASP A 369 -9.93 19.89 -15.39
C ASP A 369 -10.23 21.39 -15.50
N LEU A 370 -10.90 21.93 -14.47
CA LEU A 370 -11.36 23.32 -14.42
C LEU A 370 -10.64 24.07 -13.30
N SER A 371 -10.31 25.34 -13.55
CA SER A 371 -9.83 26.24 -12.50
C SER A 371 -10.88 26.43 -11.40
N THR A 372 -10.41 26.43 -10.18
CA THR A 372 -11.13 26.79 -8.96
C THR A 372 -10.64 28.11 -8.37
N ALA A 373 -9.75 28.83 -9.06
CA ALA A 373 -9.32 30.15 -8.65
C ALA A 373 -10.41 31.21 -8.95
N PRO A 374 -10.81 32.04 -7.97
CA PRO A 374 -11.85 33.06 -8.19
C PRO A 374 -11.58 34.06 -9.32
N LYS A 375 -10.31 34.28 -9.67
CA LYS A 375 -9.90 35.14 -10.80
C LYS A 375 -10.39 34.60 -12.16
N ASP A 376 -10.49 33.28 -12.30
CA ASP A 376 -10.83 32.60 -13.55
C ASP A 376 -12.35 32.43 -13.64
N THR A 377 -13.04 33.58 -13.76
CA THR A 377 -14.46 33.74 -13.43
C THR A 377 -15.40 32.70 -14.08
N LEU A 378 -15.18 32.34 -15.35
CA LEU A 378 -16.05 31.39 -16.07
C LEU A 378 -15.85 29.95 -15.57
N GLU A 379 -14.60 29.49 -15.51
CA GLU A 379 -14.28 28.15 -15.00
C GLU A 379 -14.65 28.02 -13.52
N TYR A 380 -14.34 29.03 -12.70
CA TYR A 380 -14.72 29.05 -11.29
C TYR A 380 -16.23 28.86 -11.08
N ARG A 381 -17.06 29.60 -11.83
CA ARG A 381 -18.53 29.48 -11.72
C ARG A 381 -19.03 28.10 -12.14
N LEU A 382 -18.40 27.49 -13.13
CA LEU A 382 -18.73 26.13 -13.55
C LEU A 382 -18.29 25.11 -12.48
N SER A 383 -17.08 25.23 -11.96
CA SER A 383 -16.56 24.41 -10.84
C SER A 383 -17.48 24.48 -9.62
N ASP A 384 -17.88 25.70 -9.22
CA ASP A 384 -18.81 25.95 -8.11
C ASP A 384 -20.17 25.31 -8.38
N SER A 385 -20.70 25.42 -9.60
CA SER A 385 -21.97 24.82 -9.99
C SER A 385 -21.93 23.29 -9.99
N ILE A 386 -20.82 22.70 -10.43
CA ILE A 386 -20.61 21.25 -10.41
C ILE A 386 -20.58 20.75 -8.97
N MET A 387 -19.78 21.38 -8.10
CA MET A 387 -19.67 21.00 -6.68
C MET A 387 -21.00 21.20 -5.92
N ALA A 388 -21.72 22.29 -6.19
CA ALA A 388 -23.04 22.53 -5.59
C ALA A 388 -24.11 21.50 -5.99
N TYR A 389 -23.97 20.85 -7.16
CA TYR A 389 -24.92 19.84 -7.65
C TYR A 389 -24.68 18.46 -7.03
N MET A 390 -23.53 18.24 -6.41
CA MET A 390 -23.19 16.94 -5.82
C MET A 390 -24.04 16.65 -4.58
N ASN A 391 -24.21 15.37 -4.27
CA ASN A 391 -24.88 14.95 -3.04
C ASN A 391 -24.12 15.45 -1.82
N ARG A 392 -24.85 15.65 -0.72
CA ARG A 392 -24.27 16.01 0.57
C ARG A 392 -23.15 15.04 0.95
N PHE A 393 -21.96 15.58 1.23
CA PHE A 393 -20.76 14.82 1.59
C PHE A 393 -20.21 13.91 0.48
N ALA A 394 -20.53 14.21 -0.79
CA ALA A 394 -19.86 13.56 -1.92
C ALA A 394 -18.34 13.80 -1.90
N LEU A 395 -17.62 12.98 -2.67
CA LEU A 395 -16.17 13.08 -2.83
C LEU A 395 -15.82 13.79 -4.12
N VAL A 396 -14.88 14.73 -4.00
CA VAL A 396 -14.15 15.32 -5.12
C VAL A 396 -12.82 14.58 -5.21
N VAL A 397 -12.69 13.67 -6.17
CA VAL A 397 -11.51 12.81 -6.30
C VAL A 397 -10.51 13.36 -7.30
N GLY A 398 -9.22 13.14 -7.08
CA GLY A 398 -8.16 13.68 -7.93
C GLY A 398 -7.71 15.09 -7.49
N TRP A 399 -6.97 15.76 -8.36
CA TRP A 399 -6.22 16.97 -7.99
C TRP A 399 -6.45 18.13 -8.95
N HIS A 400 -6.27 19.34 -8.42
CA HIS A 400 -6.30 20.59 -9.17
C HIS A 400 -5.10 20.71 -10.13
N SER A 401 -5.16 21.59 -11.12
CA SER A 401 -4.04 21.81 -12.05
C SER A 401 -3.09 22.88 -11.52
N TYR A 402 -1.79 22.55 -11.45
CA TYR A 402 -0.77 23.48 -10.96
C TYR A 402 -0.57 24.72 -11.85
N ALA A 403 -1.09 24.71 -13.09
CA ALA A 403 -1.05 25.87 -13.98
C ALA A 403 -2.24 26.82 -13.82
N LYS A 404 -3.39 26.32 -13.33
CA LYS A 404 -4.66 27.05 -13.30
C LYS A 404 -4.88 27.72 -11.95
N ASP A 405 -4.74 26.94 -10.89
CA ASP A 405 -5.11 27.33 -9.55
C ASP A 405 -4.15 26.76 -8.50
N LEU A 406 -4.58 26.81 -7.24
CA LEU A 406 -3.77 26.40 -6.10
C LEU A 406 -4.64 25.48 -5.24
N GLU A 407 -3.98 24.60 -4.49
CA GLU A 407 -4.61 23.72 -3.50
C GLU A 407 -5.59 24.48 -2.60
N ARG A 408 -5.18 25.68 -2.14
CA ARG A 408 -6.04 26.52 -1.30
C ARG A 408 -7.37 26.88 -1.97
N HIS A 409 -7.40 27.12 -3.28
CA HIS A 409 -8.61 27.47 -4.00
C HIS A 409 -9.52 26.24 -4.14
N TYR A 410 -8.93 25.11 -4.55
CA TYR A 410 -9.63 23.86 -4.80
C TYR A 410 -10.29 23.30 -3.53
N VAL A 411 -9.52 23.15 -2.45
CA VAL A 411 -10.01 22.59 -1.18
C VAL A 411 -10.95 23.56 -0.49
N THR A 412 -10.76 24.88 -0.61
CA THR A 412 -11.72 25.87 -0.10
C THR A 412 -13.06 25.74 -0.80
N LEU A 413 -13.08 25.64 -2.14
CA LEU A 413 -14.32 25.52 -2.90
C LEU A 413 -15.08 24.25 -2.53
N ALA A 414 -14.39 23.10 -2.46
CA ALA A 414 -14.99 21.84 -2.04
C ALA A 414 -15.56 21.93 -0.61
N SER A 415 -14.80 22.51 0.33
CA SER A 415 -15.18 22.64 1.74
C SER A 415 -16.42 23.51 1.94
N ARG A 416 -16.59 24.58 1.15
CA ARG A 416 -17.77 25.46 1.17
C ARG A 416 -19.08 24.73 0.84
N HIS A 417 -19.00 23.65 0.06
CA HIS A 417 -20.13 22.77 -0.25
C HIS A 417 -20.21 21.55 0.68
N GLY A 418 -19.33 21.45 1.67
CA GLY A 418 -19.22 20.29 2.56
C GLY A 418 -18.78 19.02 1.81
N LEU A 419 -18.10 19.17 0.67
CA LEU A 419 -17.54 18.06 -0.09
C LEU A 419 -16.14 17.72 0.40
N ARG A 420 -15.73 16.48 0.16
CA ARG A 420 -14.52 15.89 0.74
C ARG A 420 -13.54 15.65 -0.40
N VAL A 421 -12.36 16.26 -0.36
CA VAL A 421 -11.32 16.01 -1.37
C VAL A 421 -10.59 14.71 -1.04
N GLU A 422 -10.29 13.87 -2.04
CA GLU A 422 -9.66 12.57 -1.78
C GLU A 422 -8.87 12.03 -2.98
N GLY A 423 -7.67 11.52 -2.72
CA GLY A 423 -6.78 10.93 -3.73
C GLY A 423 -6.20 11.96 -4.71
N LEU A 424 -4.90 11.87 -4.98
CA LEU A 424 -4.27 12.64 -6.04
C LEU A 424 -4.67 12.10 -7.42
N ASN A 425 -4.49 12.89 -8.47
CA ASN A 425 -4.72 12.43 -9.85
C ASN A 425 -3.86 11.19 -10.19
N THR A 426 -2.70 11.05 -9.54
CA THR A 426 -1.74 9.96 -9.67
C THR A 426 -2.13 8.68 -8.92
N PHE A 427 -3.11 8.70 -8.03
CA PHE A 427 -3.37 7.55 -7.13
C PHE A 427 -3.95 6.34 -7.88
N PRO A 428 -3.22 5.21 -8.01
CA PRO A 428 -3.61 4.15 -8.94
C PRO A 428 -4.46 3.04 -8.32
N ASN A 429 -5.05 2.21 -9.20
CA ASN A 429 -5.68 0.92 -8.85
C ASN A 429 -6.84 1.01 -7.83
N LEU A 430 -7.50 2.15 -7.67
CA LEU A 430 -8.59 2.29 -6.71
C LEU A 430 -9.85 1.56 -7.14
N SER A 431 -10.11 1.41 -8.44
CA SER A 431 -11.21 0.56 -8.94
C SER A 431 -11.00 -0.90 -8.55
N PHE A 432 -9.75 -1.37 -8.47
CA PHE A 432 -9.42 -2.73 -8.04
C PHE A 432 -9.47 -2.86 -6.50
N THR A 433 -8.76 -1.97 -5.81
CA THR A 433 -8.58 -2.05 -4.36
C THR A 433 -9.88 -1.81 -3.60
N SER A 434 -10.75 -0.91 -4.07
CA SER A 434 -12.07 -0.67 -3.45
C SER A 434 -13.05 -1.85 -3.59
N ARG A 435 -12.71 -2.88 -4.37
CA ARG A 435 -13.47 -4.13 -4.52
C ARG A 435 -12.93 -5.28 -3.68
N THR A 436 -11.80 -5.09 -3.02
CA THR A 436 -11.16 -6.15 -2.25
C THR A 436 -11.15 -5.81 -0.77
N PRO A 437 -11.88 -6.52 0.09
CA PRO A 437 -11.79 -6.30 1.53
C PRO A 437 -10.43 -6.76 2.08
N PRO A 438 -10.04 -6.33 3.30
CA PRO A 438 -8.87 -6.87 3.98
C PRO A 438 -8.99 -8.39 4.20
N SER A 439 -7.86 -9.05 4.54
CA SER A 439 -7.86 -10.46 4.92
C SER A 439 -8.83 -10.71 6.09
N LYS A 440 -9.54 -11.84 6.08
CA LYS A 440 -10.62 -12.14 7.05
C LYS A 440 -10.16 -12.08 8.52
N ASP A 441 -8.91 -12.47 8.77
CA ASP A 441 -8.23 -12.49 10.07
C ASP A 441 -7.69 -11.12 10.50
N PHE A 442 -7.61 -10.15 9.58
CA PHE A 442 -7.01 -8.86 9.87
C PHE A 442 -7.94 -7.95 10.69
N ARG A 443 -7.35 -7.19 11.61
CA ARG A 443 -8.01 -6.13 12.39
C ARG A 443 -7.06 -4.95 12.45
N TYR A 444 -7.58 -3.75 12.23
CA TYR A 444 -6.82 -2.52 12.44
C TYR A 444 -6.45 -2.42 13.92
N LYS A 445 -5.15 -2.34 14.19
CA LYS A 445 -4.59 -2.16 15.51
C LYS A 445 -3.36 -1.29 15.41
N ASN A 446 -3.38 -0.17 16.10
CA ASN A 446 -2.31 0.80 16.14
C ASN A 446 -1.31 0.47 17.26
N ASN A 447 -0.10 1.03 17.19
CA ASN A 447 0.95 0.82 18.19
C ASN A 447 0.85 1.85 19.32
N HIS A 448 -0.27 1.83 20.05
CA HIS A 448 -0.44 2.66 21.25
C HIS A 448 0.67 2.38 22.26
N GLN A 449 1.46 3.40 22.57
CA GLN A 449 2.55 3.36 23.56
C GLN A 449 2.03 3.73 24.96
N LEU A 450 0.81 4.24 25.06
CA LEU A 450 0.14 4.45 26.32
C LEU A 450 -0.17 3.13 27.06
N VAL A 451 0.27 3.04 28.31
CA VAL A 451 0.02 1.91 29.20
C VAL A 451 -1.15 2.24 30.12
N LYS A 452 -2.20 1.42 30.06
CA LYS A 452 -3.41 1.59 30.89
C LYS A 452 -3.05 1.63 32.38
N GLY A 453 -3.54 2.65 33.09
CA GLY A 453 -3.32 2.83 34.53
C GLY A 453 -1.97 3.46 34.91
N LYS A 454 -1.05 3.64 33.97
CA LYS A 454 0.20 4.37 34.22
C LYS A 454 -0.09 5.87 34.38
N ASN A 455 0.49 6.47 35.42
CA ASN A 455 0.48 7.92 35.56
C ASN A 455 1.61 8.54 34.72
N TYR A 456 1.29 9.54 33.91
CA TYR A 456 2.23 10.22 33.02
C TYR A 456 2.56 11.58 33.62
N VAL A 457 3.71 11.69 34.27
CA VAL A 457 4.19 12.92 34.89
C VAL A 457 5.39 13.43 34.12
N PRO A 458 5.30 14.60 33.45
CA PRO A 458 6.40 15.11 32.66
C PRO A 458 7.52 15.66 33.56
N GLN A 459 8.75 15.28 33.21
CA GLN A 459 9.99 15.79 33.78
C GLN A 459 10.41 17.14 33.17
N ASN A 460 11.36 17.83 33.82
CA ASN A 460 11.92 19.12 33.40
C ASN A 460 12.87 18.99 32.19
N LYS A 461 12.32 18.69 31.00
CA LYS A 461 13.07 18.47 29.75
C LYS A 461 12.25 18.81 28.50
N VAL A 462 12.84 18.66 27.32
CA VAL A 462 12.13 18.79 26.03
C VAL A 462 11.61 17.43 25.58
N TYR A 463 10.32 17.34 25.26
CA TYR A 463 9.72 16.19 24.58
C TYR A 463 9.52 16.55 23.12
N ILE A 464 9.93 15.67 22.22
CA ILE A 464 9.83 15.86 20.76
C ILE A 464 9.00 14.71 20.19
N THR A 465 8.04 15.02 19.33
CA THR A 465 7.34 14.03 18.50
C THR A 465 7.57 14.35 17.03
N CYS A 466 7.95 13.35 16.24
CA CYS A 466 8.09 13.47 14.79
C CYS A 466 6.79 13.03 14.12
N VAL A 467 6.23 13.90 13.29
CA VAL A 467 4.96 13.65 12.61
C VAL A 467 5.13 13.96 11.13
N GLN A 468 4.92 12.95 10.29
CA GLN A 468 4.89 13.12 8.84
C GLN A 468 3.45 13.11 8.35
N THR A 469 3.16 14.09 7.50
CA THR A 469 1.87 14.29 6.85
C THR A 469 1.96 13.98 5.35
N ASP A 470 0.92 14.36 4.60
CA ASP A 470 0.74 14.12 3.16
C ASP A 470 0.41 12.65 2.83
N GLY A 471 0.02 11.88 3.85
CA GLY A 471 -0.51 10.53 3.74
C GLY A 471 0.52 9.39 3.78
N LEU A 472 0.06 8.23 4.27
CA LEU A 472 0.81 6.96 4.26
C LEU A 472 1.20 6.55 2.83
N GLY A 473 2.50 6.28 2.63
CA GLY A 473 3.04 5.74 1.37
C GLY A 473 3.89 6.71 0.57
N LEU A 474 3.68 8.02 0.77
CA LEU A 474 4.58 9.03 0.22
C LEU A 474 5.84 9.15 1.09
N GLY A 475 6.97 9.41 0.44
CA GLY A 475 8.21 9.69 1.14
C GLY A 475 8.88 8.48 1.81
N SER A 476 9.21 8.63 3.09
CA SER A 476 10.17 7.79 3.82
C SER A 476 9.61 6.51 4.44
N TRP A 477 8.38 6.11 4.12
CA TRP A 477 7.83 4.83 4.59
C TRP A 477 8.79 3.67 4.27
N ASN A 478 9.35 3.62 3.07
CA ASN A 478 10.25 2.54 2.65
C ASN A 478 11.73 2.75 3.06
N SER A 479 12.04 3.72 3.93
CA SER A 479 13.41 3.96 4.40
C SER A 479 13.93 2.74 5.19
N PRO A 480 15.19 2.28 4.95
CA PRO A 480 15.79 1.19 5.71
C PRO A 480 16.03 1.57 7.19
N HIS A 481 15.97 2.86 7.53
CA HIS A 481 16.13 3.37 8.89
C HIS A 481 14.79 3.54 9.64
N ARG A 482 13.65 3.16 9.02
CA ARG A 482 12.33 3.18 9.69
C ARG A 482 12.34 2.34 10.96
N GLY A 483 11.72 2.88 12.00
CA GLY A 483 11.67 2.28 13.32
C GLY A 483 12.90 2.55 14.20
N SER A 484 13.90 3.31 13.72
CA SER A 484 15.06 3.70 14.53
C SER A 484 14.79 4.82 15.54
N ILE A 485 13.69 5.56 15.35
CA ILE A 485 13.13 6.58 16.27
C ILE A 485 11.61 6.46 16.27
N PRO A 486 10.90 6.90 17.33
CA PRO A 486 9.44 7.06 17.29
C PRO A 486 9.02 8.01 16.16
N TYR A 487 8.04 7.61 15.37
CA TYR A 487 7.61 8.35 14.19
C TYR A 487 6.11 8.17 13.95
N SER A 488 5.41 9.26 13.65
CA SER A 488 3.96 9.25 13.46
C SER A 488 3.59 9.48 12.01
N TRP A 489 2.65 8.70 11.50
CA TRP A 489 2.26 8.68 10.09
C TRP A 489 0.78 8.99 9.91
N GLU A 490 0.50 9.87 8.97
CA GLU A 490 -0.84 10.28 8.62
C GLU A 490 -1.62 9.17 7.88
N VAL A 491 -2.75 8.77 8.43
CA VAL A 491 -3.68 7.85 7.78
C VAL A 491 -4.78 8.63 7.07
N THR A 492 -4.86 8.46 5.75
CA THR A 492 -6.03 8.86 4.97
C THR A 492 -7.22 7.97 5.28
N ILE A 493 -8.11 8.43 6.17
CA ILE A 493 -9.11 7.56 6.82
C ILE A 493 -10.17 6.96 5.87
N ASN A 494 -10.43 7.59 4.71
CA ASN A 494 -11.32 7.01 3.69
C ASN A 494 -10.74 5.76 3.02
N TRP A 495 -9.43 5.52 3.13
CA TRP A 495 -8.82 4.31 2.59
C TRP A 495 -9.34 3.06 3.30
N HIS A 496 -10.03 3.18 4.44
CA HIS A 496 -10.78 2.09 5.07
C HIS A 496 -11.71 1.35 4.09
N TRP A 497 -12.27 2.05 3.10
CA TRP A 497 -13.15 1.46 2.10
C TRP A 497 -12.70 1.74 0.66
N MET A 498 -11.88 2.78 0.41
CA MET A 498 -11.30 3.06 -0.91
C MET A 498 -10.08 2.19 -1.21
N ALA A 499 -9.17 2.07 -0.24
CA ALA A 499 -7.93 1.33 -0.38
C ALA A 499 -7.66 0.36 0.80
N PRO A 500 -8.63 -0.48 1.20
CA PRO A 500 -8.56 -1.26 2.45
C PRO A 500 -7.34 -2.17 2.56
N VAL A 501 -6.96 -2.80 1.44
CA VAL A 501 -5.80 -3.71 1.38
C VAL A 501 -4.49 -2.95 1.48
N LEU A 502 -4.43 -1.72 0.94
CA LEU A 502 -3.26 -0.87 1.09
C LEU A 502 -3.08 -0.44 2.55
N LEU A 503 -4.18 -0.07 3.24
CA LEU A 503 -4.10 0.16 4.69
C LEU A 503 -3.68 -1.09 5.46
N GLN A 504 -4.25 -2.25 5.14
CA GLN A 504 -3.82 -3.51 5.76
C GLN A 504 -2.31 -3.72 5.59
N TYR A 505 -1.78 -3.48 4.39
CA TYR A 505 -0.35 -3.55 4.11
C TYR A 505 0.44 -2.65 5.06
N TYR A 506 0.05 -1.40 5.28
CA TYR A 506 0.76 -0.51 6.21
C TYR A 506 0.71 -0.99 7.66
N TYR A 507 -0.46 -1.42 8.13
CA TYR A 507 -0.63 -1.90 9.51
C TYR A 507 0.16 -3.18 9.78
N GLU A 508 0.18 -4.15 8.85
CA GLU A 508 0.95 -5.39 9.02
C GLU A 508 2.46 -5.17 8.91
N ASN A 509 2.91 -4.07 8.28
CA ASN A 509 4.32 -3.72 8.14
C ASN A 509 4.81 -2.67 9.16
N ALA A 510 3.94 -2.15 10.02
CA ALA A 510 4.30 -1.16 11.04
C ALA A 510 5.34 -1.73 12.01
N THR A 511 6.40 -0.98 12.28
CA THR A 511 7.37 -1.27 13.34
C THR A 511 6.80 -0.83 14.70
N PRO A 512 7.34 -1.31 15.84
CA PRO A 512 6.89 -0.88 17.16
C PRO A 512 6.98 0.63 17.44
N ASN A 513 7.77 1.37 16.65
CA ASN A 513 7.97 2.81 16.77
C ASN A 513 7.11 3.63 15.79
N ASP A 514 6.37 2.97 14.90
CA ASP A 514 5.43 3.62 14.00
C ASP A 514 4.08 3.82 14.70
N TYR A 515 3.58 5.05 14.71
CA TYR A 515 2.28 5.41 15.28
C TYR A 515 1.37 6.02 14.21
N PHE A 516 0.09 5.65 14.18
CA PHE A 516 -0.86 6.16 13.20
C PHE A 516 -1.81 7.20 13.79
N PHE A 517 -2.13 8.25 13.03
CA PHE A 517 -3.13 9.26 13.39
C PHE A 517 -4.02 9.59 12.18
N GLY A 518 -5.24 10.09 12.41
CA GLY A 518 -6.13 10.53 11.32
C GLY A 518 -5.91 12.00 10.97
N SER A 519 -6.12 12.41 9.71
CA SER A 519 -5.91 13.81 9.30
C SER A 519 -6.79 14.29 8.12
N LEU A 520 -6.41 15.46 7.57
CA LEU A 520 -6.94 16.28 6.47
C LEU A 520 -8.26 16.96 6.81
N SER A 521 -8.36 17.34 8.09
CA SER A 521 -9.41 18.15 8.72
C SER A 521 -10.83 17.62 8.57
N GLY A 522 -11.00 16.31 8.36
CA GLY A 522 -12.30 15.67 8.35
C GLY A 522 -12.29 14.28 7.70
N PRO A 523 -13.45 13.81 7.21
CA PRO A 523 -13.59 12.54 6.49
C PRO A 523 -13.07 12.62 5.04
N GLY A 524 -11.86 13.15 4.85
CA GLY A 524 -11.25 13.55 3.57
C GLY A 524 -10.69 14.97 3.69
N TYR A 525 -9.98 15.46 2.67
CA TYR A 525 -9.31 16.76 2.73
C TYR A 525 -10.28 17.94 2.66
N MET A 526 -10.30 18.73 3.75
CA MET A 526 -11.16 19.90 3.94
C MET A 526 -10.40 21.04 4.65
N TYR A 527 -10.94 22.26 4.54
CA TYR A 527 -10.53 23.40 5.36
C TYR A 527 -11.65 23.79 6.32
N PRO A 528 -11.48 23.59 7.64
CA PRO A 528 -12.56 23.67 8.61
C PRO A 528 -13.20 25.06 8.74
N LYS A 529 -12.46 26.15 8.49
CA LYS A 529 -13.00 27.53 8.47
C LYS A 529 -13.87 27.78 7.24
N ALA A 530 -13.68 27.04 6.15
CA ALA A 530 -14.50 27.13 4.94
C ALA A 530 -15.76 26.25 4.99
N ILE A 531 -15.85 25.30 5.93
CA ILE A 531 -17.02 24.42 6.07
C ILE A 531 -18.19 25.21 6.66
N PRO A 532 -19.40 25.15 6.07
CA PRO A 532 -20.59 25.71 6.67
C PRO A 532 -20.87 25.11 8.06
N ASP A 533 -21.17 25.96 9.05
CA ASP A 533 -21.35 25.54 10.45
C ASP A 533 -22.34 24.38 10.64
N SER A 534 -23.41 24.33 9.84
CA SER A 534 -24.44 23.28 9.89
C SER A 534 -23.97 21.91 9.37
N LEU A 535 -22.85 21.89 8.63
CA LEU A 535 -22.26 20.68 8.03
C LEU A 535 -21.09 20.14 8.86
N PHE A 536 -20.43 20.99 9.66
CA PHE A 536 -19.20 20.65 10.37
C PHE A 536 -19.33 19.43 11.28
N VAL A 537 -20.24 19.45 12.25
CA VAL A 537 -20.37 18.36 13.23
C VAL A 537 -20.71 17.01 12.56
N PRO A 538 -21.69 16.93 11.64
CA PRO A 538 -21.94 15.69 10.91
C PRO A 538 -20.74 15.16 10.11
N LEU A 539 -19.93 16.03 9.49
CA LEU A 539 -18.70 15.62 8.81
C LEU A 539 -17.70 15.03 9.80
N MET A 540 -17.46 15.70 10.91
CA MET A 540 -16.52 15.21 11.93
C MET A 540 -16.98 13.91 12.59
N GLN A 541 -18.29 13.65 12.67
CA GLN A 541 -18.81 12.35 13.13
C GLN A 541 -18.49 11.21 12.15
N ILE A 542 -18.43 11.48 10.84
CA ILE A 542 -17.94 10.49 9.87
C ILE A 542 -16.46 10.22 10.12
N ALA A 543 -15.65 11.28 10.36
CA ALA A 543 -14.24 11.14 10.68
C ALA A 543 -14.01 10.34 11.98
N ASP A 544 -14.75 10.65 13.05
CA ASP A 544 -14.72 9.92 14.33
C ASP A 544 -15.03 8.43 14.14
N SER A 545 -16.09 8.11 13.38
CA SER A 545 -16.47 6.73 13.08
C SER A 545 -15.38 5.96 12.32
N LEU A 546 -14.69 6.61 11.37
CA LEU A 546 -13.59 5.99 10.64
C LEU A 546 -12.34 5.83 11.53
N CYS A 547 -11.99 6.85 12.32
CA CYS A 547 -10.88 6.78 13.27
C CYS A 547 -11.06 5.62 14.26
N LYS A 548 -12.27 5.41 14.78
CA LYS A 548 -12.60 4.27 15.65
C LYS A 548 -12.39 2.92 14.98
N GLN A 549 -12.81 2.78 13.72
CA GLN A 549 -12.62 1.54 12.94
C GLN A 549 -11.14 1.26 12.65
N LEU A 550 -10.34 2.32 12.54
CA LEU A 550 -8.91 2.27 12.25
C LEU A 550 -8.02 2.25 13.51
N ASP A 551 -8.60 2.26 14.71
CA ASP A 551 -7.86 2.34 15.99
C ASP A 551 -6.97 3.60 16.10
N LEU A 552 -7.51 4.74 15.65
CA LEU A 552 -6.88 6.05 15.71
C LEU A 552 -7.53 6.87 16.83
N ASN A 553 -6.71 7.40 17.75
CA ASN A 553 -7.18 8.25 18.86
C ASN A 553 -6.48 9.62 18.89
N VAL A 554 -5.73 9.96 17.84
CA VAL A 554 -5.16 11.28 17.61
C VAL A 554 -5.62 11.75 16.23
N PHE A 555 -5.93 13.03 16.13
CA PHE A 555 -6.32 13.66 14.88
C PHE A 555 -5.44 14.86 14.56
N GLU A 556 -5.41 15.27 13.31
CA GLU A 556 -4.72 16.47 12.86
C GLU A 556 -5.63 17.26 11.90
N THR A 557 -5.51 18.57 11.94
CA THR A 557 -6.27 19.51 11.12
C THR A 557 -5.36 20.60 10.59
N MET A 558 -5.77 21.22 9.50
CA MET A 558 -5.08 22.34 8.86
C MET A 558 -6.10 23.22 8.14
N ASP A 559 -5.79 24.50 7.97
CA ASP A 559 -6.67 25.41 7.22
C ASP A 559 -5.89 26.46 6.43
N TYR A 560 -6.01 26.41 5.11
CA TYR A 560 -5.43 27.41 4.20
C TYR A 560 -6.50 28.20 3.44
N SER A 561 -7.73 28.27 3.96
CA SER A 561 -8.81 29.02 3.31
C SER A 561 -8.61 30.54 3.34
N GLU A 562 -7.77 31.04 4.26
CA GLU A 562 -7.46 32.46 4.45
C GLU A 562 -5.98 32.79 4.21
N GLY A 563 -5.36 32.19 3.18
CA GLY A 563 -4.00 32.55 2.74
C GLY A 563 -3.18 31.36 2.23
N SER A 564 -1.85 31.45 2.30
CA SER A 564 -0.95 30.36 1.88
C SER A 564 -0.43 29.56 3.09
N SER A 565 0.18 28.40 2.85
CA SER A 565 0.73 27.54 3.90
C SER A 565 1.71 28.24 4.84
N GLY A 566 2.48 29.24 4.38
CA GLY A 566 3.44 29.97 5.24
C GLY A 566 3.13 31.45 5.52
N THR A 567 2.18 32.05 4.80
CA THR A 567 1.84 33.49 4.95
C THR A 567 0.36 33.74 5.24
N GLY A 568 -0.45 32.68 5.21
CA GLY A 568 -1.85 32.72 5.60
C GLY A 568 -2.03 32.65 7.11
N ASN A 569 -3.26 32.86 7.55
CA ASN A 569 -3.63 32.61 8.93
C ASN A 569 -4.18 31.20 9.05
N ASN A 570 -3.36 30.31 9.62
CA ASN A 570 -3.69 28.89 9.80
C ASN A 570 -4.18 28.59 11.23
N ASP A 571 -4.38 29.64 12.02
CA ASP A 571 -4.90 29.53 13.37
C ASP A 571 -6.40 29.28 13.35
N LEU A 572 -6.89 28.57 14.37
CA LEU A 572 -8.31 28.24 14.50
C LEU A 572 -8.96 28.99 15.66
N PRO A 573 -10.20 29.46 15.49
CA PRO A 573 -10.97 30.07 16.57
C PRO A 573 -11.38 29.01 17.59
N LYS A 574 -11.52 29.43 18.85
CA LYS A 574 -11.81 28.53 19.98
C LYS A 574 -13.06 27.68 19.77
N ASP A 575 -14.13 28.28 19.23
CA ASP A 575 -15.40 27.57 19.00
C ASP A 575 -15.26 26.44 17.98
N LEU A 576 -14.36 26.58 17.00
CA LEU A 576 -14.07 25.52 16.03
C LEU A 576 -13.28 24.37 16.68
N VAL A 577 -12.30 24.69 17.52
CA VAL A 577 -11.56 23.70 18.31
C VAL A 577 -12.50 22.92 19.25
N GLU A 578 -13.41 23.61 19.93
CA GLU A 578 -14.43 22.96 20.77
C GLU A 578 -15.39 22.07 19.97
N LYS A 579 -15.80 22.50 18.76
CA LYS A 579 -16.63 21.69 17.86
C LYS A 579 -15.95 20.39 17.45
N TYR A 580 -14.63 20.41 17.17
CA TYR A 580 -13.86 19.20 16.89
C TYR A 580 -13.93 18.20 18.05
N PHE A 581 -13.58 18.62 19.26
CA PHE A 581 -13.59 17.71 20.42
C PHE A 581 -14.99 17.23 20.79
N LYS A 582 -16.02 18.05 20.55
CA LYS A 582 -17.42 17.64 20.72
C LYS A 582 -17.82 16.56 19.72
N ALA A 583 -17.39 16.67 18.46
CA ALA A 583 -17.72 15.72 17.42
C ALA A 583 -16.85 14.44 17.46
N MET A 584 -15.64 14.54 18.01
CA MET A 584 -14.65 13.45 18.12
C MET A 584 -14.25 13.22 19.59
N PRO A 585 -15.19 12.79 20.45
CA PRO A 585 -15.03 12.80 21.91
C PRO A 585 -14.03 11.77 22.44
N ASP A 586 -13.51 10.86 21.62
CA ASP A 586 -12.52 9.85 22.04
C ASP A 586 -11.08 10.22 21.68
N MET A 587 -10.86 11.34 20.97
CA MET A 587 -9.52 11.83 20.65
C MET A 587 -8.76 12.21 21.92
N LEU A 588 -7.50 11.76 22.02
CA LEU A 588 -6.55 12.13 23.08
C LEU A 588 -6.11 13.58 22.96
N GLY A 589 -5.96 14.07 21.74
CA GLY A 589 -5.57 15.42 21.38
C GLY A 589 -5.63 15.62 19.87
N ILE A 590 -5.49 16.88 19.43
CA ILE A 590 -5.52 17.25 18.02
C ILE A 590 -4.30 18.12 17.68
N LEU A 591 -3.61 17.81 16.58
CA LEU A 591 -2.53 18.63 16.04
C LEU A 591 -3.05 19.64 15.01
N ASN A 592 -2.32 20.75 14.78
CA ASN A 592 -2.74 21.79 13.84
C ASN A 592 -1.63 22.37 12.94
N GLY A 593 -1.91 22.40 11.63
CA GLY A 593 -1.12 23.01 10.56
C GLY A 593 -0.21 22.02 9.84
N TYR A 594 0.33 22.34 8.67
CA TYR A 594 1.57 21.68 8.20
C TYR A 594 2.77 22.59 8.45
N ALA A 595 2.65 23.86 8.09
CA ALA A 595 3.59 24.88 8.51
C ALA A 595 3.34 25.32 9.96
N PRO A 596 4.30 26.02 10.60
CA PRO A 596 4.11 26.55 11.94
C PRO A 596 2.82 27.38 12.02
N SER A 597 1.99 27.01 12.98
CA SER A 597 0.73 27.66 13.32
C SER A 597 0.75 27.95 14.80
N TYR A 598 -0.14 28.79 15.32
CA TYR A 598 -0.06 29.24 16.71
C TYR A 598 -1.32 28.96 17.53
N THR A 599 -2.11 27.95 17.19
CA THR A 599 -3.27 27.56 18.00
C THR A 599 -2.87 26.55 19.05
N PHE A 600 -2.77 27.01 20.30
CA PHE A 600 -2.44 26.18 21.46
C PHE A 600 -3.56 26.28 22.49
N GLY A 601 -4.13 25.15 22.89
CA GLY A 601 -5.35 25.15 23.67
C GLY A 601 -5.61 23.87 24.45
N MET A 602 -6.58 23.93 25.35
CA MET A 602 -7.08 22.79 26.11
C MET A 602 -8.62 22.77 26.10
N VAL A 603 -9.20 21.63 25.73
CA VAL A 603 -10.65 21.40 25.82
C VAL A 603 -10.87 20.10 26.59
N ASP A 604 -11.59 20.15 27.71
CA ASP A 604 -11.86 18.99 28.57
C ASP A 604 -10.62 18.14 28.91
N LYS A 605 -9.51 18.81 29.25
CA LYS A 605 -8.20 18.20 29.54
C LYS A 605 -7.54 17.50 28.34
N LYS A 606 -7.94 17.84 27.11
CA LYS A 606 -7.33 17.36 25.87
C LYS A 606 -6.61 18.51 25.18
N PRO A 607 -5.35 18.31 24.76
CA PRO A 607 -4.55 19.35 24.15
C PRO A 607 -4.90 19.51 22.68
N PHE A 608 -4.94 20.76 22.24
CA PHE A 608 -4.89 21.17 20.85
C PHE A 608 -3.55 21.88 20.64
N ILE A 609 -2.67 21.33 19.80
CA ILE A 609 -1.28 21.77 19.68
C ILE A 609 -0.94 22.01 18.21
N SER A 610 -0.59 23.25 17.86
CA SER A 610 0.02 23.52 16.57
C SER A 610 1.45 23.01 16.49
N TYR A 611 1.91 22.69 15.27
CA TYR A 611 3.32 22.35 15.06
C TYR A 611 4.23 23.54 15.37
N ASP A 612 5.32 23.26 16.09
CA ASP A 612 6.31 24.25 16.48
C ASP A 612 7.34 24.49 15.36
N TYR A 613 7.62 23.46 14.57
CA TYR A 613 8.63 23.51 13.51
C TYR A 613 8.23 22.65 12.31
N TYR A 614 8.46 23.17 11.11
CA TYR A 614 8.31 22.46 9.84
C TYR A 614 9.69 22.15 9.28
N LEU A 615 10.04 20.86 9.19
CA LEU A 615 11.31 20.42 8.65
C LEU A 615 11.22 20.27 7.13
N ASP A 616 11.60 21.32 6.40
CA ASP A 616 11.79 21.28 4.95
C ASP A 616 12.89 20.26 4.58
N GLU A 617 12.74 19.57 3.46
CA GLU A 617 13.69 18.56 2.99
C GLU A 617 15.00 19.16 2.45
N ARG A 618 15.01 20.46 2.11
CA ARG A 618 16.15 21.15 1.47
C ARG A 618 17.03 21.90 2.45
N ILE A 619 16.55 22.19 3.66
CA ILE A 619 17.35 22.89 4.67
C ILE A 619 18.61 22.06 5.00
N PRO A 620 19.79 22.66 5.21
CA PRO A 620 20.94 21.92 5.70
C PRO A 620 20.70 21.30 7.09
N GLU A 621 21.27 20.12 7.37
CA GLU A 621 21.09 19.43 8.67
C GLU A 621 21.58 20.26 9.87
N GLN A 622 22.60 21.10 9.66
CA GLN A 622 23.13 21.94 10.73
C GLN A 622 22.17 23.08 11.03
N ASP A 623 21.70 23.79 10.00
CA ASP A 623 20.75 24.90 10.13
C ASP A 623 19.46 24.43 10.80
N ALA A 624 18.90 23.27 10.40
CA ALA A 624 17.72 22.71 11.08
C ALA A 624 17.98 22.39 12.57
N ALA A 625 19.17 21.91 12.92
CA ALA A 625 19.51 21.65 14.31
C ALA A 625 19.67 22.96 15.11
N ASP A 626 20.26 23.98 14.50
CA ASP A 626 20.44 25.30 15.10
C ASP A 626 19.09 26.01 15.31
N ASP A 627 18.17 25.94 14.35
CA ASP A 627 16.79 26.43 14.48
C ASP A 627 16.06 25.74 15.65
N LEU A 628 16.15 24.40 15.75
CA LEU A 628 15.52 23.65 16.83
C LEU A 628 16.12 24.02 18.20
N ASN A 629 17.43 24.24 18.27
CA ASN A 629 18.11 24.69 19.48
C ASN A 629 17.69 26.10 19.87
N GLU A 630 17.58 27.02 18.92
CA GLU A 630 17.07 28.38 19.13
C GLU A 630 15.61 28.33 19.64
N LEU A 631 14.75 27.55 19.00
CA LEU A 631 13.36 27.37 19.40
C LEU A 631 13.23 26.80 20.83
N ILE A 632 14.09 25.86 21.21
CA ILE A 632 14.17 25.30 22.56
C ILE A 632 14.63 26.35 23.59
N ALA A 633 15.54 27.24 23.21
CA ALA A 633 16.04 28.32 24.05
C ALA A 633 15.00 29.43 24.26
N ILE A 634 14.29 29.82 23.19
CA ILE A 634 13.17 30.77 23.24
C ILE A 634 12.06 30.21 24.15
N ASN A 635 11.76 28.92 24.04
CA ASN A 635 10.80 28.21 24.89
C ASN A 635 11.45 27.70 26.19
N GLY A 636 11.98 28.63 27.00
CA GLY A 636 12.76 28.30 28.20
C GLY A 636 11.99 27.58 29.33
N ARG A 637 10.66 27.69 29.39
CA ARG A 637 9.82 27.01 30.39
C ARG A 637 9.72 25.52 30.05
N LYS A 638 10.11 24.65 30.98
CA LYS A 638 10.05 23.18 30.82
C LYS A 638 8.98 22.55 31.74
N PRO A 639 8.42 21.37 31.41
CA PRO A 639 8.62 20.62 30.17
C PRO A 639 8.23 21.43 28.93
N TYR A 640 9.00 21.30 27.85
CA TYR A 640 8.63 21.88 26.55
C TYR A 640 8.20 20.75 25.62
N PHE A 641 7.08 20.92 24.95
CA PHE A 641 6.47 19.94 24.05
C PHE A 641 6.64 20.47 22.63
N LEU A 642 7.64 19.97 21.91
CA LEU A 642 7.98 20.37 20.54
C LEU A 642 7.36 19.37 19.55
N ALA A 643 6.28 19.77 18.88
CA ALA A 643 5.70 19.03 17.78
C ALA A 643 6.45 19.35 16.48
N LEU A 644 7.23 18.38 16.00
CA LEU A 644 8.04 18.50 14.79
C LEU A 644 7.26 17.93 13.60
N HIS A 645 6.80 18.81 12.71
CA HIS A 645 6.31 18.41 11.39
C HIS A 645 7.50 18.04 10.50
N VAL A 646 7.40 16.89 9.84
CA VAL A 646 8.43 16.38 8.94
C VAL A 646 7.86 16.25 7.53
N ARG A 647 8.39 17.03 6.58
CA ARG A 647 8.00 16.93 5.17
C ARG A 647 8.37 15.55 4.60
N GLU A 648 7.50 14.94 3.79
CA GLU A 648 7.52 13.51 3.45
C GLU A 648 8.84 13.02 2.84
N TRP A 649 9.56 13.88 2.12
CA TRP A 649 10.81 13.52 1.44
C TRP A 649 12.06 13.54 2.34
N ASN A 650 11.90 13.84 3.63
CA ASN A 650 12.98 13.71 4.61
C ASN A 650 13.26 12.25 4.94
N ASP A 651 14.47 11.75 4.65
CA ASP A 651 14.89 10.42 5.11
C ASP A 651 14.98 10.35 6.64
N ILE A 652 14.57 9.22 7.22
CA ILE A 652 14.52 9.03 8.68
C ILE A 652 15.91 9.11 9.32
N GLU A 653 16.96 8.68 8.61
CA GLU A 653 18.33 8.80 9.11
C GLU A 653 18.76 10.27 9.21
N ARG A 654 18.38 11.10 8.23
CA ARG A 654 18.61 12.56 8.26
C ARG A 654 17.91 13.19 9.46
N VAL A 655 16.63 12.89 9.66
CA VAL A 655 15.86 13.41 10.81
C VAL A 655 16.57 13.02 12.12
N LYS A 656 16.99 11.76 12.26
CA LYS A 656 17.73 11.30 13.43
C LYS A 656 19.04 12.06 13.65
N ARG A 657 19.86 12.27 12.61
CA ARG A 657 21.12 13.03 12.72
C ARG A 657 20.89 14.48 13.15
N ILE A 658 19.80 15.11 12.71
CA ILE A 658 19.41 16.45 13.17
C ILE A 658 19.05 16.42 14.65
N LEU A 659 18.20 15.47 15.07
CA LEU A 659 17.79 15.33 16.47
C LEU A 659 18.98 15.03 17.40
N ASP A 660 19.98 14.27 16.94
CA ASP A 660 21.18 13.97 17.71
C ASP A 660 21.98 15.24 18.07
N LYS A 661 21.91 16.29 17.24
CA LYS A 661 22.57 17.59 17.44
C LYS A 661 21.82 18.56 18.37
N ILE A 662 20.58 18.24 18.76
CA ILE A 662 19.81 19.09 19.68
C ILE A 662 20.47 19.11 21.06
N GLN A 663 20.53 20.26 21.72
CA GLN A 663 21.21 20.45 23.00
C GLN A 663 20.27 20.27 24.21
N GLY A 664 20.86 19.95 25.36
CA GLY A 664 20.15 19.85 26.64
C GLY A 664 19.32 18.57 26.84
N PRO A 665 18.64 18.44 28.00
CA PRO A 665 17.80 17.29 28.31
C PRO A 665 16.61 17.21 27.35
N LYS A 666 16.55 16.12 26.57
CA LYS A 666 15.52 15.89 25.55
C LYS A 666 15.12 14.42 25.47
N GLU A 667 13.93 14.16 24.93
CA GLU A 667 13.44 12.81 24.63
C GLU A 667 12.55 12.83 23.40
N VAL A 668 12.82 11.96 22.43
CA VAL A 668 11.95 11.73 21.26
C VAL A 668 10.97 10.62 21.64
N ILE A 669 9.67 10.89 21.56
CA ILE A 669 8.61 10.00 22.04
C ILE A 669 7.47 9.87 21.02
N ALA A 670 6.68 8.82 21.16
CA ALA A 670 5.48 8.63 20.34
C ALA A 670 4.40 9.68 20.63
N LEU A 671 3.59 9.98 19.62
CA LEU A 671 2.63 11.08 19.63
C LEU A 671 1.53 10.95 20.70
N ASP A 672 1.03 9.73 20.97
CA ASP A 672 0.05 9.49 22.02
C ASP A 672 0.60 9.79 23.43
N VAL A 673 1.84 9.38 23.70
CA VAL A 673 2.57 9.70 24.94
C VAL A 673 2.86 11.19 25.03
N PHE A 674 3.26 11.81 23.92
CA PHE A 674 3.51 13.25 23.84
C PHE A 674 2.28 14.04 24.26
N LEU A 675 1.13 13.79 23.64
CA LEU A 675 -0.12 14.49 23.95
C LEU A 675 -0.57 14.23 25.39
N LYS A 676 -0.36 13.00 25.91
CA LYS A 676 -0.72 12.67 27.29
C LYS A 676 0.11 13.45 28.31
N LEU A 677 1.41 13.61 28.07
CA LEU A 677 2.31 14.39 28.91
C LEU A 677 2.00 15.89 28.80
N ALA A 678 1.73 16.38 27.58
CA ALA A 678 1.34 17.77 27.34
C ALA A 678 0.07 18.13 28.12
N ALA A 679 -0.95 17.27 28.07
CA ALA A 679 -2.19 17.44 28.82
C ALA A 679 -1.99 17.47 30.35
N ALA A 680 -0.99 16.74 30.86
CA ALA A 680 -0.72 16.63 32.29
C ALA A 680 -0.02 17.87 32.87
N ASN A 681 0.78 18.58 32.08
CA ASN A 681 1.45 19.82 32.50
C ASN A 681 1.63 20.79 31.32
N PRO A 682 0.55 21.47 30.87
CA PRO A 682 0.63 22.40 29.76
C PRO A 682 1.44 23.64 30.15
N THR A 683 2.61 23.81 29.53
CA THR A 683 3.51 24.95 29.80
C THR A 683 3.35 26.09 28.79
N TRP A 684 2.63 25.87 27.70
CA TRP A 684 2.29 26.89 26.72
C TRP A 684 1.25 27.89 27.27
N LYS A 685 1.18 29.05 26.63
CA LYS A 685 0.10 30.00 26.84
C LYS A 685 -1.00 29.72 25.83
N GLU A 686 -2.24 29.62 26.28
CA GLU A 686 -3.36 29.40 25.36
C GLU A 686 -3.49 30.57 24.38
N TYR A 687 -3.70 30.23 23.11
CA TYR A 687 -4.01 31.17 22.05
C TYR A 687 -4.95 30.51 21.04
N TYR A 688 -5.93 31.27 20.60
CA TYR A 688 -6.88 30.93 19.54
C TYR A 688 -7.07 32.15 18.63
N LEU A 689 -7.38 31.90 17.36
CA LEU A 689 -7.68 32.98 16.41
C LEU A 689 -8.89 33.80 16.89
N PRO A 690 -8.78 35.13 17.06
CA PRO A 690 -9.94 35.98 17.30
C PRO A 690 -10.88 35.96 16.10
N ARG A 691 -12.18 35.73 16.32
CA ARG A 691 -13.20 35.91 15.28
C ARG A 691 -13.21 37.39 14.85
N LYS A 692 -13.13 37.65 13.54
CA LYS A 692 -13.42 38.98 13.00
C LYS A 692 -14.88 39.31 13.32
N LYS A 693 -15.11 40.45 13.97
CA LYS A 693 -16.44 40.94 14.32
C LYS A 693 -17.24 41.34 13.09
#